data_AF-A0A7W0DJP4-F1
#
_entry.id   AF-A0A7W0DJP4-F1
#
_cell.length_a   1.000
_cell.length_b   1.000
_cell.length_c   1.000
_cell.angle_alpha   90.00
_cell.angle_beta   90.00
_cell.angle_gamma   90.00
#
_symmetry.space_group_name_H-M   'P 1'
#
loop_
_entity.id
_entity.type
_entity.pdbx_description
1 polymer ?
#
loop_
_entity_poly.entity_id
_entity_poly.type
_entity_poly.pdbx_seq_one_letter_code
_entity_poly.pdbx_strand_id
1 'polypeptide(L)'
;METRAPQQPSARWARRLLGYCLRHRADLLLAFGAAVVGAVATAVLPLVLRHVVDGVAAGTTASLVPWTILLAGLGAVRFACGFTRRYHSGRLSLGVQYDLRNDGFAALLRLGGAQQDDLRTGQVVSRSISDITLIQTLLQFLPNLTGNVLMFLFSLVCMALLSPLLTVVALIIGPLLWLIALHSRRILFPANWHAQQEAAEVASTVEAVDSADPYRTRRHVVEAGSDRGPGPAAYDRRRRPPADHRRPRRPGGGPRCGNRRGDRHPCRTPRRAGPVPPSVAGLRTGRPTGHGRSTEDQRTRQGECTMTEYRNLGRTGVKVSPLCLGTMMFGARGNTDHADSVRIIHHALDSGINFVDTADVYSAGESETIVGKALSGGRRDNVVLATKFHGSLGSDPNEQGNSRRWIIREVENSLRRLSTDWIDLYQVHRPEPDTDFDETLGALTHLVQQGKIRYIGTSTFEPSAIVEGQWIAERRGRERVVAEQPPYSLLTRGIEREVLPVAQRYGLGVLSWSPLAGGWLSGRYRKGAEQPASSRAERQAARFDIAAPENAAKLEAADALARLAEEAGVTLVQLALAFVLEHPAITSAIIGPRTFEQLESQLGADKIRLSRDVLDRIDEIVPPGTNLSSRDAGYTPPSLTDSALRRRP
;
A
#
# COMPACT_ATOMS: atom_id res chain seq x y z
N MET A 1 -35.29 36.82 2.21
CA MET A 1 -35.16 36.26 3.57
C MET A 1 -33.66 36.14 3.82
N GLU A 2 -33.09 36.98 4.67
CA GLU A 2 -31.63 37.11 4.80
C GLU A 2 -31.00 35.87 5.46
N THR A 3 -30.06 35.24 4.77
CA THR A 3 -29.24 34.16 5.32
C THR A 3 -28.17 34.74 6.25
N ARG A 4 -28.53 34.91 7.53
CA ARG A 4 -27.55 35.20 8.60
C ARG A 4 -26.40 34.19 8.54
N ALA A 5 -25.17 34.69 8.45
CA ALA A 5 -23.97 33.87 8.58
C ALA A 5 -23.99 33.10 9.92
N PRO A 6 -23.57 31.82 9.95
CA PRO A 6 -23.62 31.01 11.16
C PRO A 6 -22.65 31.56 12.23
N GLN A 7 -23.21 32.03 13.35
CA GLN A 7 -22.41 32.49 14.49
C GLN A 7 -21.58 31.34 15.08
N GLN A 8 -20.32 31.60 15.40
CA GLN A 8 -19.37 30.58 15.86
C GLN A 8 -19.83 29.88 17.17
N PRO A 9 -19.90 28.54 17.22
CA PRO A 9 -20.33 27.80 18.41
C PRO A 9 -19.21 27.48 19.42
N SER A 10 -18.01 28.05 19.25
CA SER A 10 -16.79 27.68 19.99
C SER A 10 -16.89 27.87 21.52
N ALA A 11 -17.65 28.86 22.01
CA ALA A 11 -17.78 29.14 23.45
C ALA A 11 -18.84 28.29 24.19
N ARG A 12 -19.65 27.49 23.47
CA ARG A 12 -20.74 26.68 24.04
C ARG A 12 -20.35 25.23 24.30
N TRP A 13 -19.60 24.60 23.39
CA TRP A 13 -19.24 23.18 23.53
C TRP A 13 -18.32 22.93 24.74
N ALA A 14 -17.35 23.82 25.01
CA ALA A 14 -16.43 23.69 26.15
C ALA A 14 -17.18 23.76 27.50
N ARG A 15 -18.17 24.66 27.62
CA ARG A 15 -19.06 24.72 28.80
C ARG A 15 -19.91 23.46 28.95
N ARG A 16 -20.42 22.92 27.85
CA ARG A 16 -21.17 21.65 27.85
C ARG A 16 -20.28 20.49 28.31
N LEU A 17 -19.07 20.35 27.77
CA LEU A 17 -18.11 19.31 28.15
C LEU A 17 -17.71 19.42 29.62
N LEU A 18 -17.43 20.63 30.12
CA LEU A 18 -17.15 20.87 31.54
C LEU A 18 -18.31 20.41 32.43
N GLY A 19 -19.56 20.61 32.00
CA GLY A 19 -20.74 20.08 32.67
C GLY A 19 -20.74 18.55 32.82
N TYR A 20 -20.28 17.81 31.81
CA TYR A 20 -20.09 16.35 31.92
C TYR A 20 -18.92 15.99 32.85
N CYS A 21 -17.77 16.66 32.73
CA CYS A 21 -16.62 16.42 33.61
C CYS A 21 -16.97 16.65 35.10
N LEU A 22 -17.83 17.63 35.40
CA LEU A 22 -18.28 17.94 36.76
C LEU A 22 -19.24 16.88 37.34
N ARG A 23 -19.92 16.06 36.51
CA ARG A 23 -20.65 14.87 37.00
C ARG A 23 -19.68 13.87 37.65
N HIS A 24 -18.47 13.76 37.10
CA HIS A 24 -17.39 12.88 37.55
C HIS A 24 -16.35 13.62 38.43
N ARG A 25 -16.82 14.54 39.29
CA ARG A 25 -16.00 15.46 40.10
C ARG A 25 -14.87 14.81 40.90
N ALA A 26 -15.06 13.59 41.41
CA ALA A 26 -14.04 12.89 42.20
C ALA A 26 -12.85 12.46 41.33
N ASP A 27 -13.13 11.81 40.19
CA ASP A 27 -12.11 11.41 39.21
C ASP A 27 -11.40 12.64 38.62
N LEU A 28 -12.13 13.75 38.39
CA LEU A 28 -11.56 15.03 37.95
C LEU A 28 -10.58 15.63 38.96
N LEU A 29 -10.98 15.75 40.24
CA LEU A 29 -10.14 16.33 41.30
C LEU A 29 -8.92 15.45 41.60
N LEU A 30 -9.07 14.12 41.64
CA LEU A 30 -7.96 13.20 41.86
C LEU A 30 -6.97 13.21 40.69
N ALA A 31 -7.46 13.23 39.44
CA ALA A 31 -6.59 13.33 38.27
C ALA A 31 -5.82 14.65 38.24
N PHE A 32 -6.49 15.79 38.50
CA PHE A 32 -5.87 17.11 38.49
C PHE A 32 -4.88 17.29 39.66
N GLY A 33 -5.29 16.94 40.89
CA GLY A 33 -4.43 17.04 42.07
C GLY A 33 -3.17 16.19 41.95
N ALA A 34 -3.29 14.95 41.46
CA ALA A 34 -2.13 14.10 41.20
C ALA A 34 -1.23 14.63 40.07
N ALA A 35 -1.78 15.33 39.06
CA ALA A 35 -0.99 16.05 38.06
C ALA A 35 -0.15 17.18 38.69
N VAL A 36 -0.78 18.01 39.53
CA VAL A 36 -0.13 19.13 40.23
C VAL A 36 0.99 18.62 41.14
N VAL A 37 0.71 17.66 42.03
CA VAL A 37 1.71 17.12 42.97
C VAL A 37 2.85 16.42 42.23
N GLY A 38 2.56 15.65 41.18
CA GLY A 38 3.57 15.00 40.35
C GLY A 38 4.48 15.99 39.59
N ALA A 39 3.93 17.13 39.15
CA ALA A 39 4.71 18.20 38.52
C ALA A 39 5.63 18.90 39.53
N VAL A 40 5.11 19.25 40.72
CA VAL A 40 5.92 19.85 41.80
C VAL A 40 7.05 18.91 42.24
N ALA A 41 6.75 17.63 42.50
CA ALA A 41 7.78 16.64 42.86
C ALA A 41 8.86 16.49 41.78
N THR A 42 8.47 16.55 40.50
CA THR A 42 9.40 16.53 39.36
C THR A 42 10.31 17.76 39.33
N ALA A 43 9.78 18.94 39.65
CA ALA A 43 10.54 20.19 39.57
C ALA A 43 11.34 20.52 40.85
N VAL A 44 11.06 19.85 41.97
CA VAL A 44 11.90 19.85 43.18
C VAL A 44 13.16 18.99 43.00
N LEU A 45 13.11 17.95 42.16
CA LEU A 45 14.22 17.01 41.94
C LEU A 45 15.58 17.69 41.61
N PRO A 46 15.67 18.67 40.70
CA PRO A 46 16.94 19.36 40.43
C PRO A 46 17.46 20.21 41.59
N LEU A 47 16.57 20.73 42.45
CA LEU A 47 16.97 21.51 43.64
C LEU A 47 17.68 20.63 44.66
N VAL A 48 17.14 19.43 44.90
CA VAL A 48 17.75 18.44 45.80
C VAL A 48 19.10 17.98 45.25
N LEU A 49 19.16 17.66 43.94
CA LEU A 49 20.42 17.25 43.30
C LEU A 49 21.48 18.35 43.37
N ARG A 50 21.13 19.62 43.12
CA ARG A 50 22.06 20.75 43.27
C ARG A 50 22.57 20.86 44.70
N HIS A 51 21.70 20.81 45.70
CA HIS A 51 22.13 20.97 47.10
C HIS A 51 23.12 19.86 47.54
N VAL A 52 22.92 18.63 47.07
CA VAL A 52 23.86 17.51 47.27
C VAL A 52 25.20 17.78 46.58
N VAL A 53 25.19 18.23 45.31
CA VAL A 53 26.41 18.53 44.55
C VAL A 53 27.19 19.69 45.18
N ASP A 54 26.52 20.79 45.50
CA ASP A 54 27.12 21.98 46.13
C ASP A 54 27.74 21.61 47.50
N GLY A 55 27.08 20.76 48.29
CA GLY A 55 27.60 20.28 49.59
C GLY A 55 28.81 19.35 49.50
N VAL A 56 28.84 18.45 48.51
CA VAL A 56 29.99 17.56 48.24
C VAL A 56 31.17 18.36 47.67
N ALA A 57 30.91 19.31 46.76
CA ALA A 57 31.92 20.20 46.21
C ALA A 57 32.56 21.12 47.28
N ALA A 58 31.80 21.48 48.32
CA ALA A 58 32.30 22.21 49.48
C ALA A 58 33.10 21.35 50.49
N GLY A 59 33.36 20.07 50.19
CA GLY A 59 34.22 19.19 50.98
C GLY A 59 33.59 18.62 52.26
N THR A 60 32.26 18.62 52.38
CA THR A 60 31.60 18.04 53.56
C THR A 60 31.62 16.51 53.55
N THR A 61 31.96 15.89 54.68
CA THR A 61 31.94 14.43 54.89
C THR A 61 30.58 13.90 55.39
N ALA A 62 29.52 14.68 55.21
CA ALA A 62 28.18 14.34 55.68
C ALA A 62 27.59 13.13 54.93
N SER A 63 26.85 12.29 55.63
CA SER A 63 26.23 11.11 55.03
C SER A 63 25.22 11.48 53.93
N LEU A 64 25.33 10.82 52.76
CA LEU A 64 24.40 10.98 51.65
C LEU A 64 23.07 10.24 51.84
N VAL A 65 22.96 9.40 52.88
CA VAL A 65 21.77 8.54 53.13
C VAL A 65 20.45 9.32 53.27
N PRO A 66 20.37 10.46 53.98
CA PRO A 66 19.12 11.24 54.04
C PRO A 66 18.68 11.76 52.66
N TRP A 67 19.63 12.11 51.81
CA TRP A 67 19.38 12.64 50.47
C TRP A 67 18.96 11.54 49.49
N THR A 68 19.57 10.35 49.54
CA THR A 68 19.11 9.21 48.73
C THR A 68 17.73 8.72 49.17
N ILE A 69 17.42 8.73 50.47
CA ILE A 69 16.06 8.47 50.99
C ILE A 69 15.06 9.52 50.46
N LEU A 70 15.41 10.81 50.50
CA LEU A 70 14.55 11.89 49.97
C LEU A 70 14.30 11.74 48.46
N LEU A 71 15.34 11.43 47.68
CA LEU A 71 15.23 11.20 46.23
C LEU A 71 14.37 9.96 45.90
N ALA A 72 14.54 8.86 46.65
CA ALA A 72 13.69 7.68 46.52
C ALA A 72 12.22 7.97 46.89
N GLY A 73 12.00 8.75 47.95
CA GLY A 73 10.67 9.24 48.35
C GLY A 73 10.01 10.11 47.29
N LEU A 74 10.74 11.07 46.71
CA LEU A 74 10.27 11.88 45.58
C LEU A 74 9.93 11.01 44.35
N GLY A 75 10.74 9.98 44.07
CA GLY A 75 10.47 8.99 43.03
C GLY A 75 9.18 8.22 43.27
N ALA A 76 8.96 7.72 44.49
CA ALA A 76 7.75 7.00 44.89
C ALA A 76 6.50 7.90 44.82
N VAL A 77 6.58 9.15 45.32
CA VAL A 77 5.49 10.14 45.21
C VAL A 77 5.16 10.44 43.75
N ARG A 78 6.18 10.66 42.90
CA ARG A 78 5.99 10.87 41.45
C ARG A 78 5.35 9.66 40.78
N PHE A 79 5.74 8.44 41.14
CA PHE A 79 5.14 7.21 40.61
C PHE A 79 3.66 7.07 41.04
N ALA A 80 3.36 7.22 42.33
CA ALA A 80 2.00 7.16 42.86
C ALA A 80 1.10 8.22 42.22
N CYS A 81 1.56 9.47 42.15
CA CYS A 81 0.85 10.55 41.45
C CYS A 81 0.64 10.24 39.96
N GLY A 82 1.66 9.69 39.29
CA GLY A 82 1.56 9.25 37.89
C GLY A 82 0.51 8.16 37.67
N PHE A 83 0.43 7.19 38.58
CA PHE A 83 -0.58 6.13 38.57
C PHE A 83 -1.98 6.67 38.83
N THR A 84 -2.20 7.37 39.95
CA THR A 84 -3.47 8.00 40.33
C THR A 84 -4.01 8.88 39.20
N ARG A 85 -3.15 9.74 38.64
CA ARG A 85 -3.51 10.60 37.50
C ARG A 85 -3.97 9.80 36.28
N ARG A 86 -3.23 8.77 35.87
CA ARG A 86 -3.57 7.94 34.71
C ARG A 86 -4.88 7.18 34.94
N TYR A 87 -5.05 6.56 36.10
CA TYR A 87 -6.24 5.77 36.45
C TYR A 87 -7.50 6.64 36.49
N HIS A 88 -7.49 7.74 37.25
CA HIS A 88 -8.66 8.62 37.37
C HIS A 88 -8.94 9.42 36.08
N SER A 89 -7.91 9.81 35.31
CA SER A 89 -8.13 10.41 33.98
C SER A 89 -8.77 9.43 32.99
N GLY A 90 -8.40 8.14 33.06
CA GLY A 90 -9.03 7.08 32.25
C GLY A 90 -10.50 6.88 32.64
N ARG A 91 -10.80 6.78 33.93
CA ARG A 91 -12.17 6.71 34.46
C ARG A 91 -13.02 7.93 34.08
N LEU A 92 -12.50 9.14 34.27
CA LEU A 92 -13.15 10.38 33.87
C LEU A 92 -13.52 10.38 32.38
N SER A 93 -12.59 9.96 31.51
CA SER A 93 -12.83 9.88 30.07
C SER A 93 -13.94 8.88 29.74
N LEU A 94 -13.91 7.67 30.31
CA LEU A 94 -14.94 6.64 30.09
C LEU A 94 -16.32 7.07 30.60
N GLY A 95 -16.38 7.68 31.80
CA GLY A 95 -17.63 8.19 32.38
C GLY A 95 -18.26 9.30 31.53
N VAL A 96 -17.45 10.26 31.08
CA VAL A 96 -17.93 11.34 30.19
C VAL A 96 -18.35 10.81 28.82
N GLN A 97 -17.64 9.83 28.24
CA GLN A 97 -18.05 9.18 26.99
C GLN A 97 -19.39 8.45 27.14
N TYR A 98 -19.59 7.71 28.23
CA TYR A 98 -20.82 6.99 28.52
C TYR A 98 -22.01 7.95 28.64
N ASP A 99 -21.85 9.02 29.42
CA ASP A 99 -22.87 10.07 29.58
C ASP A 99 -23.20 10.77 28.25
N LEU A 100 -22.19 11.10 27.44
CA LEU A 100 -22.38 11.73 26.13
C LEU A 100 -23.10 10.81 25.15
N ARG A 101 -22.78 9.52 25.14
CA ARG A 101 -23.41 8.52 24.27
C ARG A 101 -24.87 8.30 24.67
N ASN A 102 -25.15 8.23 25.97
CA ASN A 102 -26.51 8.10 26.49
C ASN A 102 -27.36 9.35 26.24
N ASP A 103 -26.84 10.55 26.52
CA ASP A 103 -27.56 11.81 26.25
C ASP A 103 -27.77 12.01 24.73
N GLY A 104 -26.82 11.57 23.89
CA GLY A 104 -26.95 11.57 22.43
C GLY A 104 -28.02 10.61 21.92
N PHE A 105 -28.02 9.36 22.41
CA PHE A 105 -29.05 8.38 22.07
C PHE A 105 -30.44 8.80 22.55
N ALA A 106 -30.55 9.33 23.77
CA ALA A 106 -31.80 9.88 24.31
C ALA A 106 -32.30 11.10 23.52
N ALA A 107 -31.41 11.89 22.92
CA ALA A 107 -31.80 12.98 22.02
C ALA A 107 -32.34 12.46 20.68
N LEU A 108 -31.72 11.43 20.09
CA LEU A 108 -32.19 10.79 18.85
C LEU A 108 -33.57 10.14 19.02
N LEU A 109 -33.84 9.50 20.17
CA LEU A 109 -35.15 8.92 20.51
C LEU A 109 -36.26 9.97 20.72
N ARG A 110 -35.93 11.26 20.87
CA ARG A 110 -36.90 12.35 21.02
C ARG A 110 -37.26 13.04 19.70
N LEU A 111 -36.64 12.65 18.59
CA LEU A 111 -36.96 13.17 17.26
C LEU A 111 -38.25 12.54 16.74
N GLY A 112 -39.14 13.34 16.15
CA GLY A 112 -40.35 12.83 15.51
C GLY A 112 -40.07 12.15 14.18
N GLY A 113 -41.01 11.35 13.66
CA GLY A 113 -40.82 10.54 12.43
C GLY A 113 -40.24 11.33 11.24
N ALA A 114 -40.85 12.46 10.88
CA ALA A 114 -40.36 13.31 9.78
C ALA A 114 -38.93 13.87 10.00
N GLN A 115 -38.45 13.94 11.25
CA GLN A 115 -37.07 14.34 11.57
C GLN A 115 -36.11 13.14 11.60
N GLN A 116 -36.62 11.92 11.76
CA GLN A 116 -35.85 10.68 11.64
C GLN A 116 -35.68 10.30 10.17
N ASP A 117 -36.69 10.50 9.33
CA ASP A 117 -36.65 10.23 7.88
C ASP A 117 -35.63 11.12 7.13
N ASP A 118 -35.46 12.38 7.58
CA ASP A 118 -34.47 13.33 7.03
C ASP A 118 -33.02 13.01 7.46
N LEU A 119 -32.82 12.14 8.45
CA LEU A 119 -31.48 11.78 8.95
C LEU A 119 -30.87 10.63 8.15
N ARG A 120 -29.85 10.95 7.36
CA ARG A 120 -28.96 9.94 6.75
C ARG A 120 -28.25 9.15 7.85
N THR A 121 -28.74 7.95 8.15
CA THR A 121 -28.31 7.10 9.28
C THR A 121 -26.80 6.92 9.37
N GLY A 122 -26.12 6.74 8.23
CA GLY A 122 -24.66 6.63 8.16
C GLY A 122 -23.91 7.87 8.67
N GLN A 123 -24.41 9.09 8.38
CA GLN A 123 -23.79 10.33 8.85
C GLN A 123 -23.97 10.54 10.36
N VAL A 124 -25.12 10.12 10.92
CA VAL A 124 -25.38 10.22 12.36
C VAL A 124 -24.50 9.27 13.16
N VAL A 125 -24.36 8.02 12.71
CA VAL A 125 -23.48 7.02 13.35
C VAL A 125 -22.01 7.43 13.20
N SER A 126 -21.59 7.84 12.00
CA SER A 126 -20.23 8.32 11.73
C SER A 126 -19.85 9.50 12.64
N ARG A 127 -20.66 10.57 12.67
CA ARG A 127 -20.41 11.72 13.57
C ARG A 127 -20.43 11.34 15.04
N SER A 128 -21.37 10.50 15.47
CA SER A 128 -21.43 10.07 16.88
C SER A 128 -20.15 9.35 17.31
N ILE A 129 -19.55 8.55 16.44
CA ILE A 129 -18.26 7.89 16.72
C ILE A 129 -17.12 8.92 16.68
N SER A 130 -16.98 9.66 15.58
CA SER A 130 -15.87 10.62 15.38
C SER A 130 -15.83 11.73 16.44
N ASP A 131 -16.97 12.31 16.81
CA ASP A 131 -17.04 13.38 17.81
C ASP A 131 -16.73 12.84 19.22
N ILE A 132 -17.18 11.62 19.56
CA ILE A 132 -16.82 10.97 20.83
C ILE A 132 -15.31 10.67 20.89
N THR A 133 -14.71 10.18 19.81
CA THR A 133 -13.24 9.97 19.73
C THR A 133 -12.47 11.29 19.84
N LEU A 134 -12.94 12.37 19.21
CA LEU A 134 -12.30 13.69 19.31
C LEU A 134 -12.38 14.24 20.75
N ILE A 135 -13.53 14.08 21.41
CA ILE A 135 -13.72 14.42 22.83
C ILE A 135 -12.82 13.56 23.73
N GLN A 136 -12.67 12.26 23.46
CA GLN A 136 -11.75 11.39 24.19
C GLN A 136 -10.30 11.90 24.11
N THR A 137 -9.81 12.20 22.90
CA THR A 137 -8.46 12.74 22.70
C THR A 137 -8.26 14.05 23.46
N LEU A 138 -9.25 14.95 23.43
CA LEU A 138 -9.21 16.20 24.17
C LEU A 138 -9.18 15.99 25.70
N LEU A 139 -10.02 15.10 26.23
CA LEU A 139 -10.09 14.81 27.67
C LEU A 139 -8.81 14.14 28.19
N GLN A 140 -8.11 13.35 27.35
CA GLN A 140 -6.78 12.83 27.66
C GLN A 140 -5.68 13.90 27.55
N PHE A 141 -5.83 14.86 26.64
CA PHE A 141 -4.84 15.92 26.44
C PHE A 141 -4.88 16.99 27.54
N LEU A 142 -6.07 17.39 28.01
CA LEU A 142 -6.25 18.51 28.94
C LEU A 142 -5.42 18.38 30.23
N PRO A 143 -5.42 17.23 30.96
CA PRO A 143 -4.63 17.06 32.18
C PRO A 143 -3.10 17.06 31.93
N ASN A 144 -2.67 16.58 30.76
CA ASN A 144 -1.26 16.64 30.37
C ASN A 144 -0.83 18.09 30.06
N LEU A 145 -1.68 18.84 29.35
CA LEU A 145 -1.44 20.25 29.05
C LEU A 145 -1.34 21.09 30.32
N THR A 146 -2.28 20.94 31.27
CA THR A 146 -2.23 21.67 32.54
C THR A 146 -1.01 21.29 33.38
N GLY A 147 -0.63 20.01 33.40
CA GLY A 147 0.60 19.56 34.08
C GLY A 147 1.86 20.17 33.48
N ASN A 148 1.96 20.20 32.15
CA ASN A 148 3.11 20.77 31.44
C ASN A 148 3.20 22.29 31.59
N VAL A 149 2.06 23.01 31.56
CA VAL A 149 2.03 24.47 31.80
C VAL A 149 2.45 24.78 33.24
N LEU A 150 1.94 24.03 34.23
CA LEU A 150 2.33 24.23 35.63
C LEU A 150 3.81 23.90 35.86
N MET A 151 4.30 22.81 35.27
CA MET A 151 5.72 22.44 35.31
C MET A 151 6.57 23.55 34.67
N PHE A 152 6.18 24.09 33.50
CA PHE A 152 6.90 25.18 32.85
C PHE A 152 6.97 26.44 33.74
N LEU A 153 5.83 26.85 34.33
CA LEU A 153 5.78 28.00 35.25
C LEU A 153 6.67 27.79 36.48
N PHE A 154 6.62 26.61 37.11
CA PHE A 154 7.45 26.29 38.27
C PHE A 154 8.94 26.17 37.90
N SER A 155 9.26 25.55 36.76
CA SER A 155 10.62 25.50 36.22
C SER A 155 11.17 26.90 35.91
N LEU A 156 10.31 27.85 35.51
CA LEU A 156 10.70 29.25 35.30
C LEU A 156 11.00 29.95 36.63
N VAL A 157 10.23 29.68 37.70
CA VAL A 157 10.53 30.13 39.06
C VAL A 157 11.83 29.51 39.58
N CYS A 158 12.05 28.21 39.39
CA CYS A 158 13.31 27.57 39.74
C CYS A 158 14.48 28.13 38.94
N MET A 159 14.34 28.36 37.63
CA MET A 159 15.37 29.03 36.84
C MET A 159 15.67 30.43 37.40
N ALA A 160 14.64 31.21 37.77
CA ALA A 160 14.85 32.55 38.34
C ALA A 160 15.67 32.52 39.63
N LEU A 161 15.44 31.52 40.48
CA LEU A 161 16.17 31.30 41.73
C LEU A 161 17.59 30.73 41.52
N LEU A 162 17.81 29.93 40.46
CA LEU A 162 19.07 29.20 40.23
C LEU A 162 20.03 29.92 39.27
N SER A 163 19.51 30.60 38.25
CA SER A 163 20.26 31.30 37.20
C SER A 163 19.36 32.34 36.48
N PRO A 164 19.47 33.64 36.85
CA PRO A 164 18.70 34.71 36.21
C PRO A 164 18.91 34.79 34.69
N LEU A 165 20.14 34.51 34.21
CA LEU A 165 20.48 34.56 32.78
C LEU A 165 19.70 33.51 31.95
N LEU A 166 19.63 32.26 32.43
CA LEU A 166 18.85 31.20 31.77
C LEU A 166 17.35 31.52 31.74
N THR A 167 16.86 32.22 32.77
CA THR A 167 15.46 32.66 32.86
C THR A 167 15.12 33.67 31.75
N VAL A 168 16.00 34.65 31.50
CA VAL A 168 15.83 35.62 30.41
C VAL A 168 15.81 34.93 29.05
N VAL A 169 16.71 33.95 28.83
CA VAL A 169 16.73 33.16 27.59
C VAL A 169 15.43 32.37 27.42
N ALA A 170 14.93 31.71 28.46
CA ALA A 170 13.66 30.98 28.42
C ALA A 170 12.45 31.89 28.13
N LEU A 171 12.43 33.10 28.71
CA LEU A 171 11.40 34.12 28.48
C LEU A 171 11.39 34.69 27.06
N ILE A 172 12.51 34.62 26.33
CA ILE A 172 12.60 35.04 24.92
C ILE A 172 12.25 33.87 23.98
N ILE A 173 12.82 32.69 24.20
CA ILE A 173 12.65 31.54 23.30
C ILE A 173 11.24 30.96 23.36
N GLY A 174 10.62 30.88 24.54
CA GLY A 174 9.28 30.32 24.72
C GLY A 174 8.21 31.02 23.86
N PRO A 175 8.04 32.36 23.97
CA PRO A 175 7.14 33.12 23.11
C PRO A 175 7.49 33.04 21.62
N LEU A 176 8.77 33.04 21.26
CA LEU A 176 9.21 32.92 19.86
C LEU A 176 8.77 31.59 19.23
N LEU A 177 9.02 30.47 19.91
CA LEU A 177 8.57 29.14 19.46
C LEU A 177 7.05 29.05 19.39
N TRP A 178 6.32 29.68 20.34
CA TRP A 178 4.87 29.73 20.31
C TRP A 178 4.32 30.53 19.13
N LEU A 179 4.95 31.67 18.79
CA LEU A 179 4.60 32.48 17.61
C LEU A 179 4.85 31.71 16.31
N ILE A 180 5.98 31.00 16.19
CA ILE A 180 6.29 30.14 15.03
C ILE A 180 5.25 29.02 14.91
N ALA A 181 4.91 28.35 16.01
CA ALA A 181 3.90 27.30 16.02
C ALA A 181 2.49 27.82 15.66
N LEU A 182 2.11 29.00 16.14
CA LEU A 182 0.86 29.67 15.77
C LEU A 182 0.81 30.05 14.29
N HIS A 183 1.91 30.59 13.75
CA HIS A 183 2.02 30.96 12.33
C HIS A 183 1.94 29.73 11.43
N SER A 184 2.75 28.71 11.72
CA SER A 184 2.74 27.41 11.06
C SER A 184 1.33 26.79 11.05
N ARG A 185 0.66 26.75 12.22
CA ARG A 185 -0.69 26.19 12.34
C ARG A 185 -1.76 26.99 11.58
N ARG A 186 -1.62 28.32 11.47
CA ARG A 186 -2.54 29.17 10.68
C ARG A 186 -2.44 28.92 9.17
N ILE A 187 -1.29 28.49 8.68
CA ILE A 187 -1.06 28.20 7.24
C ILE A 187 -1.37 26.73 6.92
N LEU A 188 -0.86 25.79 7.72
CA LEU A 188 -1.01 24.36 7.47
C LEU A 188 -2.44 23.85 7.71
N PHE A 189 -3.17 24.39 8.70
CA PHE A 189 -4.49 23.87 9.03
C PHE A 189 -5.53 24.09 7.91
N PRO A 190 -5.67 25.30 7.31
CA PRO A 190 -6.57 25.50 6.18
C PRO A 190 -6.20 24.65 4.95
N ALA A 191 -4.90 24.55 4.62
CA ALA A 191 -4.43 23.76 3.48
C ALA A 191 -4.73 22.26 3.65
N ASN A 192 -4.42 21.70 4.82
CA ASN A 192 -4.71 20.29 5.12
C ASN A 192 -6.22 20.02 5.18
N TRP A 193 -7.01 20.95 5.70
CA TRP A 193 -8.48 20.83 5.72
C TRP A 193 -9.09 20.87 4.31
N HIS A 194 -8.60 21.74 3.43
CA HIS A 194 -9.05 21.83 2.03
C HIS A 194 -8.78 20.51 1.28
N ALA A 195 -7.54 20.00 1.38
CA ALA A 195 -7.15 18.74 0.75
C ALA A 195 -8.00 17.54 1.23
N GLN A 196 -8.37 17.51 2.53
CA GLN A 196 -9.27 16.50 3.07
C GLN A 196 -10.72 16.63 2.56
N GLN A 197 -11.19 17.85 2.29
CA GLN A 197 -12.53 18.07 1.72
C GLN A 197 -12.59 17.65 0.25
N GLU A 198 -11.61 18.02 -0.58
CA GLU A 198 -11.53 17.59 -1.99
C GLU A 198 -11.44 16.06 -2.11
N ALA A 199 -10.62 15.41 -1.28
CA ALA A 199 -10.52 13.95 -1.26
C ALA A 199 -11.86 13.27 -0.90
N ALA A 200 -12.63 13.84 0.04
CA ALA A 200 -13.94 13.32 0.41
C ALA A 200 -15.00 13.55 -0.67
N GLU A 201 -14.96 14.67 -1.39
CA GLU A 201 -15.86 14.97 -2.50
C GLU A 201 -15.63 14.02 -3.68
N VAL A 202 -14.38 13.78 -4.06
CA VAL A 202 -14.01 12.77 -5.07
C VAL A 202 -14.47 11.38 -4.65
N ALA A 203 -14.22 10.96 -3.40
CA ALA A 203 -14.65 9.66 -2.89
C ALA A 203 -16.19 9.48 -2.97
N SER A 204 -16.96 10.48 -2.56
CA SER A 204 -18.43 10.44 -2.64
C SER A 204 -18.97 10.43 -4.07
N THR A 205 -18.25 11.06 -5.00
CA THR A 205 -18.59 11.04 -6.43
C THR A 205 -18.36 9.64 -7.03
N VAL A 206 -17.24 8.99 -6.69
CA VAL A 206 -16.94 7.61 -7.10
C VAL A 206 -17.98 6.63 -6.53
N GLU A 207 -18.32 6.76 -5.24
CA GLU A 207 -19.31 5.92 -4.57
C GLU A 207 -20.72 6.10 -5.18
N ALA A 208 -21.09 7.33 -5.57
CA ALA A 208 -22.35 7.61 -6.28
C ALA A 208 -22.38 7.00 -7.69
N VAL A 209 -21.24 6.95 -8.40
CA VAL A 209 -21.13 6.31 -9.72
C VAL A 209 -21.21 4.78 -9.60
N ASP A 210 -20.51 4.15 -8.65
CA ASP A 210 -20.58 2.69 -8.41
C ASP A 210 -21.98 2.26 -7.91
N SER A 211 -22.68 3.15 -7.20
CA SER A 211 -24.08 2.95 -6.79
C SER A 211 -25.11 3.06 -7.93
N ALA A 212 -24.74 3.69 -9.05
CA ALA A 212 -25.65 3.97 -10.16
C ALA A 212 -25.58 2.93 -11.30
N ASP A 213 -24.67 1.96 -11.25
CA ASP A 213 -24.52 0.93 -12.28
C ASP A 213 -25.71 -0.07 -12.30
N PRO A 214 -26.53 -0.08 -13.37
CA PRO A 214 -27.68 -0.99 -13.48
C PRO A 214 -27.29 -2.47 -13.65
N TYR A 215 -26.04 -2.78 -13.98
CA TYR A 215 -25.60 -4.15 -14.26
C TYR A 215 -25.36 -4.97 -12.99
N ARG A 216 -24.99 -4.33 -11.87
CA ARG A 216 -24.66 -5.02 -10.62
C ARG A 216 -25.90 -5.50 -9.85
N THR A 217 -27.01 -4.77 -9.92
CA THR A 217 -28.25 -5.09 -9.17
C THR A 217 -28.89 -6.42 -9.59
N ARG A 218 -28.58 -6.94 -10.79
CA ARG A 218 -29.11 -8.24 -11.26
C ARG A 218 -28.43 -9.46 -10.63
N ARG A 219 -27.20 -9.38 -10.09
CA ARG A 219 -26.55 -10.55 -9.47
C ARG A 219 -27.20 -10.94 -8.15
N HIS A 220 -27.54 -9.98 -7.30
CA HIS A 220 -28.11 -10.25 -5.96
C HIS A 220 -29.52 -10.86 -5.96
N VAL A 221 -30.23 -10.89 -7.09
CA VAL A 221 -31.56 -11.53 -7.20
C VAL A 221 -31.48 -12.99 -7.64
N VAL A 222 -30.34 -13.43 -8.22
CA VAL A 222 -30.19 -14.79 -8.77
C VAL A 222 -29.61 -15.78 -7.75
N GLU A 223 -28.78 -15.33 -6.81
CA GLU A 223 -28.14 -16.20 -5.80
C GLU A 223 -29.05 -16.55 -4.59
N ALA A 224 -30.23 -15.95 -4.47
CA ALA A 224 -31.18 -16.24 -3.38
C ALA A 224 -32.12 -17.44 -3.66
N GLY A 225 -31.87 -18.22 -4.72
CA GLY A 225 -32.86 -19.10 -5.36
C GLY A 225 -32.53 -20.59 -5.46
N SER A 226 -31.57 -21.13 -4.70
CA SER A 226 -31.09 -22.52 -4.90
C SER A 226 -30.96 -23.37 -3.63
N ASP A 227 -31.65 -23.03 -2.53
CA ASP A 227 -31.52 -23.79 -1.27
C ASP A 227 -32.88 -24.12 -0.63
N ARG A 228 -33.53 -25.18 -1.13
CA ARG A 228 -34.61 -25.93 -0.42
C ARG A 228 -34.58 -27.41 -0.80
N GLY A 229 -34.31 -28.27 0.19
CA GLY A 229 -34.36 -29.72 0.05
C GLY A 229 -35.80 -30.29 -0.06
N PRO A 230 -35.95 -31.60 -0.34
CA PRO A 230 -37.24 -32.21 -0.67
C PRO A 230 -38.10 -32.52 0.56
N GLY A 231 -39.40 -32.23 0.45
CA GLY A 231 -40.46 -32.59 1.41
C GLY A 231 -41.79 -32.82 0.68
N PRO A 232 -42.73 -33.63 1.22
CA PRO A 232 -43.52 -34.52 0.38
C PRO A 232 -44.93 -34.05 -0.05
N ALA A 233 -45.31 -34.52 -1.24
CA ALA A 233 -46.62 -34.96 -1.74
C ALA A 233 -47.95 -34.20 -1.43
N ALA A 234 -48.68 -33.98 -2.54
CA ALA A 234 -50.15 -33.97 -2.72
C ALA A 234 -51.00 -32.79 -2.18
N TYR A 235 -51.54 -32.00 -3.13
CA TYR A 235 -52.97 -32.11 -3.50
C TYR A 235 -53.28 -31.45 -4.86
N ASP A 236 -54.11 -32.10 -5.70
CA ASP A 236 -54.69 -31.50 -6.92
C ASP A 236 -55.92 -30.65 -6.55
N ARG A 237 -56.02 -29.43 -7.09
CA ARG A 237 -57.33 -28.81 -7.37
C ARG A 237 -57.27 -27.80 -8.52
N ARG A 238 -57.70 -28.26 -9.69
CA ARG A 238 -58.11 -27.45 -10.86
C ARG A 238 -58.99 -26.24 -10.49
N ARG A 239 -58.72 -25.07 -11.08
CA ARG A 239 -59.73 -24.17 -11.71
C ARG A 239 -59.08 -23.02 -12.52
N ARG A 240 -59.73 -22.68 -13.65
CA ARG A 240 -59.49 -21.59 -14.62
C ARG A 240 -60.89 -21.07 -15.05
N PRO A 241 -61.01 -19.96 -15.82
CA PRO A 241 -60.17 -18.77 -15.91
C PRO A 241 -61.02 -17.58 -15.36
N PRO A 242 -61.55 -16.54 -16.09
CA PRO A 242 -61.34 -16.00 -17.45
C PRO A 242 -60.41 -14.77 -17.45
N ALA A 243 -60.54 -13.88 -18.45
CA ALA A 243 -59.88 -12.57 -18.59
C ALA A 243 -60.82 -11.61 -19.36
N ASP A 244 -60.67 -10.29 -19.19
CA ASP A 244 -61.16 -9.18 -20.06
C ASP A 244 -60.81 -7.80 -19.43
N HIS A 245 -60.80 -6.62 -20.07
CA HIS A 245 -60.60 -6.24 -21.49
C HIS A 245 -60.31 -4.71 -21.59
N ARG A 246 -59.58 -4.29 -22.64
CA ARG A 246 -59.68 -3.01 -23.40
C ARG A 246 -59.32 -1.62 -22.82
N ARG A 247 -58.76 -0.79 -23.72
CA ARG A 247 -58.56 0.68 -23.67
C ARG A 247 -59.79 1.46 -24.17
N PRO A 248 -59.86 2.79 -23.96
CA PRO A 248 -59.80 3.76 -25.10
C PRO A 248 -58.84 4.95 -24.80
N ARG A 249 -58.02 5.50 -25.72
CA ARG A 249 -58.23 6.33 -26.96
C ARG A 249 -58.55 7.83 -26.73
N ARG A 250 -57.78 8.70 -27.41
CA ARG A 250 -57.90 10.19 -27.50
C ARG A 250 -59.16 10.63 -28.31
N PRO A 251 -59.58 11.92 -28.31
CA PRO A 251 -58.95 13.04 -29.07
C PRO A 251 -58.63 14.26 -28.16
N GLY A 252 -58.01 15.38 -28.55
CA GLY A 252 -57.63 15.91 -29.87
C GLY A 252 -58.18 17.34 -30.05
N GLY A 253 -57.34 18.37 -30.04
CA GLY A 253 -57.76 19.77 -30.30
C GLY A 253 -56.76 20.84 -29.83
N GLY A 254 -56.22 21.63 -30.78
CA GLY A 254 -55.77 23.01 -30.54
C GLY A 254 -56.94 24.00 -30.71
N PRO A 255 -56.74 25.33 -30.90
CA PRO A 255 -55.52 25.96 -31.43
C PRO A 255 -55.16 27.37 -30.86
N ARG A 256 -54.22 28.04 -31.56
CA ARG A 256 -53.99 29.50 -31.74
C ARG A 256 -52.92 30.23 -30.92
N CYS A 257 -52.21 31.07 -31.66
CA CYS A 257 -51.09 31.93 -31.26
C CYS A 257 -51.55 33.34 -30.84
N GLY A 258 -50.72 34.03 -30.07
CA GLY A 258 -50.79 35.47 -29.83
C GLY A 258 -49.39 36.09 -29.84
N ASN A 259 -49.11 36.95 -30.82
CA ASN A 259 -47.83 37.67 -30.97
C ASN A 259 -47.68 38.81 -29.96
N ARG A 260 -46.44 39.13 -29.53
CA ARG A 260 -45.72 40.40 -29.86
C ARG A 260 -44.40 40.59 -29.09
N ARG A 261 -43.33 40.87 -29.86
CA ARG A 261 -42.28 41.94 -29.73
C ARG A 261 -41.57 42.16 -28.37
N GLY A 262 -40.27 42.44 -28.31
CA GLY A 262 -39.35 42.78 -29.42
C GLY A 262 -37.88 42.96 -28.99
N ASP A 263 -37.14 43.69 -29.82
CA ASP A 263 -35.69 43.55 -30.04
C ASP A 263 -34.75 44.19 -28.99
N ARG A 264 -33.48 43.73 -28.97
CA ARG A 264 -32.27 44.58 -29.19
C ARG A 264 -30.97 43.77 -29.29
N HIS A 265 -30.27 43.89 -30.43
CA HIS A 265 -28.82 43.68 -30.58
C HIS A 265 -28.09 45.05 -30.47
N PRO A 266 -26.74 45.09 -30.32
CA PRO A 266 -25.90 45.22 -31.52
C PRO A 266 -24.49 44.56 -31.47
N CYS A 267 -23.98 44.12 -32.64
CA CYS A 267 -22.60 44.20 -33.19
C CYS A 267 -21.35 43.83 -32.32
N ARG A 268 -20.19 43.39 -32.88
CA ARG A 268 -19.55 43.72 -34.17
C ARG A 268 -18.48 42.66 -34.57
N THR A 269 -18.10 42.66 -35.85
CA THR A 269 -17.07 41.82 -36.53
C THR A 269 -15.70 42.57 -36.61
N PRO A 270 -14.61 42.20 -37.36
CA PRO A 270 -14.46 41.17 -38.42
C PRO A 270 -13.10 40.41 -38.58
N ARG A 271 -13.05 39.58 -39.64
CA ARG A 271 -11.90 38.82 -40.20
C ARG A 271 -10.79 39.69 -40.84
N ARG A 272 -9.62 39.09 -41.08
CA ARG A 272 -8.72 39.33 -42.24
C ARG A 272 -8.22 38.01 -42.84
N ALA A 273 -7.72 38.01 -44.09
CA ALA A 273 -7.44 36.81 -44.88
C ALA A 273 -6.28 36.96 -45.88
N GLY A 274 -5.70 35.82 -46.29
CA GLY A 274 -4.86 35.60 -47.49
C GLY A 274 -3.33 35.67 -47.29
N PRO A 275 -2.50 35.17 -48.24
CA PRO A 275 -2.79 34.29 -49.40
C PRO A 275 -1.86 33.04 -49.51
N VAL A 276 -2.01 32.28 -50.61
CA VAL A 276 -1.31 31.00 -50.94
C VAL A 276 -0.26 31.19 -52.06
N PRO A 277 0.82 30.39 -52.12
CA PRO A 277 1.63 30.17 -53.34
C PRO A 277 1.44 28.75 -53.96
N PRO A 278 1.73 28.55 -55.27
CA PRO A 278 1.27 27.39 -56.04
C PRO A 278 2.27 26.22 -56.20
N SER A 279 1.78 25.17 -56.87
CA SER A 279 2.38 23.86 -57.16
C SER A 279 3.58 23.82 -58.12
N VAL A 280 4.36 22.73 -58.05
CA VAL A 280 5.20 22.23 -59.16
C VAL A 280 4.91 20.73 -59.39
N ALA A 281 4.72 20.33 -60.66
CA ALA A 281 4.61 18.91 -61.09
C ALA A 281 6.02 18.32 -61.30
N GLY A 282 6.29 17.00 -61.34
CA GLY A 282 5.48 15.79 -61.41
C GLY A 282 6.30 14.72 -62.15
N LEU A 283 5.94 13.44 -62.09
CA LEU A 283 6.08 12.48 -63.21
C LEU A 283 5.41 11.13 -62.89
N ARG A 284 4.85 10.50 -63.93
CA ARG A 284 4.29 9.13 -63.94
C ARG A 284 5.44 8.11 -63.98
N THR A 285 5.28 6.83 -63.64
CA THR A 285 4.44 5.82 -64.31
C THR A 285 4.24 4.55 -63.48
N GLY A 286 3.12 3.83 -63.71
CA GLY A 286 2.98 2.41 -63.30
C GLY A 286 1.62 2.06 -62.71
N ARG A 287 0.75 1.42 -63.50
CA ARG A 287 -0.47 0.72 -63.04
C ARG A 287 -0.47 -0.66 -63.71
N PRO A 288 -1.03 -1.69 -63.07
CA PRO A 288 -2.37 -2.07 -63.51
C PRO A 288 -3.35 -2.39 -62.37
N THR A 289 -4.61 -2.45 -62.77
CA THR A 289 -5.80 -3.09 -62.16
C THR A 289 -5.56 -4.01 -60.94
N GLY A 290 -6.32 -3.97 -59.85
CA GLY A 290 -7.59 -3.27 -59.60
C GLY A 290 -8.65 -4.23 -59.04
N HIS A 291 -8.94 -4.14 -57.75
CA HIS A 291 -10.17 -4.64 -57.11
C HIS A 291 -10.51 -3.67 -55.97
N GLY A 292 -11.75 -3.18 -55.93
CA GLY A 292 -12.15 -2.13 -55.00
C GLY A 292 -12.44 -2.67 -53.60
N ARG A 293 -11.88 -2.02 -52.57
CA ARG A 293 -12.49 -1.93 -51.24
C ARG A 293 -12.48 -0.48 -50.79
N SER A 294 -13.56 -0.08 -50.13
CA SER A 294 -13.83 1.29 -49.70
C SER A 294 -12.79 1.79 -48.70
N THR A 295 -12.35 3.04 -48.87
CA THR A 295 -11.42 3.76 -47.98
C THR A 295 -12.05 4.20 -46.65
N GLU A 296 -13.08 3.48 -46.20
CA GLU A 296 -13.86 3.75 -44.99
C GLU A 296 -13.65 2.64 -43.93
N ASP A 297 -13.13 1.48 -44.34
CA ASP A 297 -12.88 0.28 -43.50
C ASP A 297 -11.46 0.25 -42.88
N GLN A 298 -10.69 1.34 -43.00
CA GLN A 298 -9.32 1.46 -42.46
C GLN A 298 -9.18 2.46 -41.31
N ARG A 299 -10.27 3.12 -40.87
CA ARG A 299 -10.26 4.04 -39.70
C ARG A 299 -10.75 3.42 -38.39
N THR A 300 -11.17 2.16 -38.40
CA THR A 300 -11.70 1.41 -37.25
C THR A 300 -10.76 0.31 -36.76
N ARG A 301 -9.50 0.28 -37.23
CA ARG A 301 -8.43 -0.62 -36.72
C ARG A 301 -7.32 0.08 -35.93
N GLN A 302 -7.53 1.32 -35.52
CA GLN A 302 -6.96 1.79 -34.26
C GLN A 302 -7.90 1.31 -33.16
N GLY A 303 -7.72 0.06 -32.75
CA GLY A 303 -8.31 -0.40 -31.49
C GLY A 303 -7.81 0.53 -30.40
N GLU A 304 -8.71 0.96 -29.52
CA GLU A 304 -8.33 1.58 -28.26
C GLU A 304 -7.22 0.72 -27.64
N CYS A 305 -6.11 1.33 -27.22
CA CYS A 305 -5.12 0.62 -26.45
C CYS A 305 -5.77 0.33 -25.09
N THR A 306 -6.50 -0.78 -25.01
CA THR A 306 -7.17 -1.23 -23.79
C THR A 306 -6.10 -1.37 -22.73
N MET A 307 -6.07 -0.40 -21.81
CA MET A 307 -5.17 -0.38 -20.66
C MET A 307 -5.27 -1.73 -19.97
N THR A 308 -4.16 -2.46 -19.89
CA THR A 308 -4.20 -3.79 -19.29
C THR A 308 -4.61 -3.64 -17.83
N GLU A 309 -5.68 -4.34 -17.45
CA GLU A 309 -6.35 -4.09 -16.17
C GLU A 309 -5.39 -4.30 -14.99
N TYR A 310 -5.16 -3.23 -14.23
CA TYR A 310 -4.34 -3.28 -13.02
C TYR A 310 -4.95 -4.25 -11.99
N ARG A 311 -4.14 -5.21 -11.54
CA ARG A 311 -4.53 -6.24 -10.57
C ARG A 311 -4.34 -5.72 -9.15
N ASN A 312 -5.15 -6.18 -8.19
CA ASN A 312 -4.87 -5.87 -6.78
C ASN A 312 -3.63 -6.65 -6.33
N LEU A 313 -2.77 -6.04 -5.50
CA LEU A 313 -1.71 -6.76 -4.81
C LEU A 313 -2.33 -7.62 -3.69
N GLY A 314 -2.79 -8.83 -4.07
CA GLY A 314 -3.56 -9.70 -3.18
C GLY A 314 -4.86 -9.05 -2.73
N ARG A 315 -5.15 -9.12 -1.42
CA ARG A 315 -6.30 -8.47 -0.78
C ARG A 315 -6.07 -7.03 -0.32
N THR A 316 -4.96 -6.40 -0.71
CA THR A 316 -4.74 -4.98 -0.45
C THR A 316 -5.59 -4.10 -1.39
N GLY A 317 -5.64 -2.80 -1.10
CA GLY A 317 -6.25 -1.80 -1.98
C GLY A 317 -5.33 -1.26 -3.07
N VAL A 318 -4.04 -1.64 -3.11
CA VAL A 318 -3.10 -1.11 -4.12
C VAL A 318 -3.20 -1.88 -5.43
N LYS A 319 -3.16 -1.13 -6.53
CA LYS A 319 -3.27 -1.61 -7.91
C LYS A 319 -1.89 -1.68 -8.55
N VAL A 320 -1.52 -2.83 -9.10
CA VAL A 320 -0.23 -3.11 -9.74
C VAL A 320 -0.39 -3.65 -11.15
N SER A 321 0.57 -3.33 -12.02
CA SER A 321 0.59 -3.78 -13.42
C SER A 321 0.86 -5.29 -13.51
N PRO A 322 0.26 -6.00 -14.48
CA PRO A 322 0.54 -7.42 -14.70
C PRO A 322 2.01 -7.73 -15.01
N LEU A 323 2.76 -6.77 -15.56
CA LEU A 323 4.22 -6.84 -15.61
C LEU A 323 4.83 -5.96 -14.51
N CYS A 324 5.89 -6.45 -13.88
CA CYS A 324 6.70 -5.71 -12.91
C CYS A 324 8.14 -5.59 -13.43
N LEU A 325 8.72 -4.39 -13.41
CA LEU A 325 10.09 -4.17 -13.86
C LEU A 325 11.08 -4.57 -12.76
N GLY A 326 11.69 -5.75 -12.90
CA GLY A 326 12.78 -6.24 -12.07
C GLY A 326 14.13 -5.66 -12.51
N THR A 327 14.84 -5.04 -11.58
CA THR A 327 16.04 -4.22 -11.85
C THR A 327 17.37 -4.90 -11.51
N MET A 328 17.36 -6.22 -11.24
CA MET A 328 18.55 -7.04 -10.91
C MET A 328 19.69 -6.92 -11.95
N MET A 329 19.35 -6.60 -13.19
CA MET A 329 20.31 -6.48 -14.30
C MET A 329 20.87 -5.06 -14.48
N PHE A 330 20.52 -4.09 -13.64
CA PHE A 330 21.10 -2.74 -13.67
C PHE A 330 22.29 -2.63 -12.69
N GLY A 331 23.31 -1.88 -13.09
CA GLY A 331 24.62 -1.84 -12.42
C GLY A 331 25.56 -2.99 -12.82
N ALA A 332 26.62 -3.18 -12.03
CA ALA A 332 27.77 -4.06 -12.29
C ALA A 332 27.43 -5.52 -12.63
N ARG A 333 26.25 -6.04 -12.27
CA ARG A 333 25.81 -7.41 -12.63
C ARG A 333 25.26 -7.55 -14.07
N GLY A 334 25.08 -6.44 -14.80
CA GLY A 334 24.44 -6.44 -16.12
C GLY A 334 24.77 -5.20 -16.96
N ASN A 335 23.93 -4.18 -16.88
CA ASN A 335 24.07 -2.91 -17.60
C ASN A 335 24.70 -1.87 -16.68
N THR A 336 25.96 -1.54 -16.94
CA THR A 336 26.74 -0.53 -16.19
C THR A 336 26.44 0.91 -16.62
N ASP A 337 25.66 1.13 -17.69
CA ASP A 337 25.20 2.46 -18.08
C ASP A 337 23.96 2.84 -17.25
N HIS A 338 24.16 3.76 -16.31
CA HIS A 338 23.09 4.32 -15.49
C HIS A 338 22.06 5.11 -16.32
N ALA A 339 22.49 5.82 -17.37
CA ALA A 339 21.61 6.64 -18.20
C ALA A 339 20.72 5.75 -19.08
N ASP A 340 21.28 4.68 -19.65
CA ASP A 340 20.49 3.67 -20.37
C ASP A 340 19.53 2.93 -19.44
N SER A 341 19.98 2.55 -18.24
CA SER A 341 19.11 1.92 -17.24
C SER A 341 17.95 2.84 -16.81
N VAL A 342 18.20 4.14 -16.62
CA VAL A 342 17.14 5.14 -16.36
C VAL A 342 16.18 5.25 -17.55
N ARG A 343 16.69 5.25 -18.80
CA ARG A 343 15.89 5.27 -20.03
C ARG A 343 14.97 4.04 -20.13
N ILE A 344 15.48 2.85 -19.80
CA ILE A 344 14.69 1.61 -19.75
C ILE A 344 13.60 1.69 -18.68
N ILE A 345 13.90 2.23 -17.49
CA ILE A 345 12.90 2.44 -16.44
C ILE A 345 11.82 3.41 -16.91
N HIS A 346 12.18 4.58 -17.46
CA HIS A 346 11.21 5.56 -17.96
C HIS A 346 10.31 4.96 -19.04
N HIS A 347 10.88 4.25 -20.02
CA HIS A 347 10.10 3.62 -21.09
C HIS A 347 9.12 2.54 -20.57
N ALA A 348 9.52 1.76 -19.57
CA ALA A 348 8.62 0.80 -18.91
C ALA A 348 7.45 1.51 -18.22
N LEU A 349 7.73 2.59 -17.48
CA LEU A 349 6.70 3.40 -16.81
C LEU A 349 5.75 4.06 -17.81
N ASP A 350 6.30 4.65 -18.87
CA ASP A 350 5.54 5.32 -19.93
C ASP A 350 4.73 4.32 -20.78
N SER A 351 5.09 3.02 -20.74
CA SER A 351 4.32 1.90 -21.31
C SER A 351 3.21 1.37 -20.39
N GLY A 352 3.01 1.97 -19.21
CA GLY A 352 1.93 1.64 -18.25
C GLY A 352 2.30 0.69 -17.11
N ILE A 353 3.56 0.22 -17.04
CA ILE A 353 4.05 -0.52 -15.86
C ILE A 353 4.13 0.45 -14.69
N ASN A 354 3.46 0.15 -13.58
CA ASN A 354 3.54 0.97 -12.36
C ASN A 354 4.28 0.26 -11.22
N PHE A 355 4.80 -0.95 -11.44
CA PHE A 355 5.43 -1.76 -10.41
C PHE A 355 6.92 -1.97 -10.71
N VAL A 356 7.80 -1.51 -9.83
CA VAL A 356 9.27 -1.66 -9.95
C VAL A 356 9.81 -2.48 -8.77
N ASP A 357 10.60 -3.50 -9.05
CA ASP A 357 11.22 -4.39 -8.07
C ASP A 357 12.76 -4.30 -8.13
N THR A 358 13.38 -4.16 -6.96
CA THR A 358 14.83 -4.13 -6.77
C THR A 358 15.22 -4.90 -5.49
N ALA A 359 16.47 -4.83 -5.05
CA ALA A 359 16.92 -5.36 -3.77
C ALA A 359 18.25 -4.72 -3.35
N ASP A 360 18.48 -4.67 -2.04
CA ASP A 360 19.75 -4.34 -1.39
C ASP A 360 20.99 -4.97 -2.07
N VAL A 361 20.97 -6.28 -2.32
CA VAL A 361 22.09 -7.05 -2.88
C VAL A 361 22.25 -6.93 -4.40
N TYR A 362 21.36 -6.21 -5.11
CA TYR A 362 21.46 -6.07 -6.56
C TYR A 362 22.55 -5.06 -6.92
N SER A 363 23.69 -5.59 -7.37
CA SER A 363 24.92 -4.83 -7.60
C SER A 363 25.35 -4.05 -6.33
N ALA A 364 25.20 -4.66 -5.15
CA ALA A 364 25.52 -4.09 -3.84
C ALA A 364 24.91 -2.68 -3.60
N GLY A 365 23.61 -2.52 -3.87
CA GLY A 365 22.86 -1.28 -3.70
C GLY A 365 22.93 -0.30 -4.88
N GLU A 366 23.77 -0.57 -5.89
CA GLU A 366 23.85 0.26 -7.10
C GLU A 366 22.53 0.24 -7.89
N SER A 367 21.83 -0.90 -7.95
CA SER A 367 20.52 -1.02 -8.60
C SER A 367 19.48 -0.10 -7.97
N GLU A 368 19.41 -0.04 -6.64
CA GLU A 368 18.55 0.91 -5.93
C GLU A 368 18.94 2.37 -6.20
N THR A 369 20.23 2.66 -6.32
CA THR A 369 20.73 4.00 -6.65
C THR A 369 20.32 4.41 -8.07
N ILE A 370 20.28 3.47 -9.02
CA ILE A 370 19.75 3.69 -10.39
C ILE A 370 18.24 3.94 -10.35
N VAL A 371 17.49 3.14 -9.59
CA VAL A 371 16.03 3.30 -9.43
C VAL A 371 15.68 4.64 -8.77
N GLY A 372 16.40 5.05 -7.72
CA GLY A 372 16.22 6.34 -7.06
C GLY A 372 16.45 7.53 -8.02
N LYS A 373 17.53 7.46 -8.81
CA LYS A 373 17.76 8.44 -9.90
C LYS A 373 16.60 8.46 -10.91
N ALA A 374 16.10 7.30 -11.34
CA ALA A 374 15.03 7.21 -12.32
C ALA A 374 13.67 7.73 -11.81
N LEU A 375 13.37 7.55 -10.53
CA LEU A 375 12.10 7.99 -9.91
C LEU A 375 12.11 9.42 -9.37
N SER A 376 13.30 10.03 -9.26
CA SER A 376 13.46 11.45 -8.92
C SER A 376 12.73 12.38 -9.92
N GLY A 377 12.41 13.60 -9.49
CA GLY A 377 11.70 14.57 -10.33
C GLY A 377 10.20 14.32 -10.50
N GLY A 378 9.55 13.61 -9.57
CA GLY A 378 8.08 13.50 -9.50
C GLY A 378 7.48 12.22 -10.10
N ARG A 379 8.28 11.24 -10.55
CA ARG A 379 7.76 9.93 -11.00
C ARG A 379 7.43 8.98 -9.83
N ARG A 380 8.03 9.19 -8.63
CA ARG A 380 7.89 8.33 -7.44
C ARG A 380 6.44 8.05 -7.01
N ASP A 381 5.55 9.03 -7.06
CA ASP A 381 4.18 8.93 -6.51
C ASP A 381 3.28 7.98 -7.32
N ASN A 382 3.59 7.76 -8.59
CA ASN A 382 2.84 6.91 -9.51
C ASN A 382 3.40 5.48 -9.59
N VAL A 383 4.38 5.13 -8.75
CA VAL A 383 5.08 3.84 -8.77
C VAL A 383 4.90 3.11 -7.45
N VAL A 384 4.46 1.86 -7.53
CA VAL A 384 4.58 0.89 -6.44
C VAL A 384 6.03 0.40 -6.46
N LEU A 385 6.80 0.77 -5.44
CA LEU A 385 8.22 0.44 -5.33
C LEU A 385 8.45 -0.71 -4.35
N ALA A 386 9.00 -1.81 -4.86
CA ALA A 386 9.40 -2.97 -4.07
C ALA A 386 10.92 -3.07 -3.93
N THR A 387 11.39 -3.32 -2.70
CA THR A 387 12.77 -3.73 -2.45
C THR A 387 12.82 -4.83 -1.37
N LYS A 388 14.03 -5.34 -1.08
CA LYS A 388 14.25 -6.52 -0.26
C LYS A 388 15.49 -6.33 0.62
N PHE A 389 15.54 -7.13 1.68
CA PHE A 389 16.72 -7.34 2.53
C PHE A 389 16.93 -8.85 2.75
N HIS A 390 18.19 -9.29 2.83
CA HIS A 390 18.61 -10.56 3.47
C HIS A 390 20.10 -10.82 3.29
N GLY A 391 20.63 -10.61 2.08
CA GLY A 391 21.98 -11.10 1.76
C GLY A 391 23.07 -10.20 2.33
N SER A 392 24.28 -10.76 2.42
CA SER A 392 25.46 -10.02 2.91
C SER A 392 25.79 -8.82 2.03
N LEU A 393 25.91 -7.65 2.69
CA LEU A 393 26.44 -6.41 2.12
C LEU A 393 27.82 -6.02 2.66
N GLY A 394 28.35 -6.77 3.63
CA GLY A 394 29.60 -6.46 4.32
C GLY A 394 30.12 -7.63 5.15
N SER A 395 31.23 -7.41 5.85
CA SER A 395 31.95 -8.46 6.60
C SER A 395 31.48 -8.64 8.05
N ASP A 396 30.65 -7.74 8.59
CA ASP A 396 30.00 -7.95 9.89
C ASP A 396 28.94 -9.07 9.73
N PRO A 397 28.95 -10.13 10.55
CA PRO A 397 27.91 -11.18 10.50
C PRO A 397 26.48 -10.66 10.76
N ASN A 398 26.32 -9.42 11.22
CA ASN A 398 25.05 -8.70 11.39
C ASN A 398 24.72 -7.75 10.20
N GLU A 399 25.46 -7.83 9.09
CA GLU A 399 25.20 -7.12 7.81
C GLU A 399 24.52 -8.04 6.78
N GLN A 400 23.64 -8.90 7.29
CA GLN A 400 22.84 -9.89 6.57
C GLN A 400 21.69 -10.40 7.46
N GLY A 401 20.91 -11.32 6.89
CA GLY A 401 19.89 -12.12 7.56
C GLY A 401 18.55 -11.40 7.73
N ASN A 402 17.73 -11.96 8.59
CA ASN A 402 16.37 -11.50 8.90
C ASN A 402 16.27 -10.92 10.31
N SER A 403 17.41 -10.74 11.00
CA SER A 403 17.44 -10.14 12.35
C SER A 403 16.85 -8.73 12.37
N ARG A 404 16.17 -8.38 13.48
CA ARG A 404 15.64 -7.04 13.73
C ARG A 404 16.73 -5.97 13.63
N ARG A 405 17.94 -6.28 14.08
CA ARG A 405 19.10 -5.37 14.00
C ARG A 405 19.43 -5.01 12.56
N TRP A 406 19.44 -6.00 11.66
CA TRP A 406 19.71 -5.75 10.24
C TRP A 406 18.54 -5.03 9.57
N ILE A 407 17.31 -5.50 9.76
CA ILE A 407 16.09 -4.92 9.15
C ILE A 407 15.97 -3.41 9.39
N ILE A 408 16.17 -2.97 10.64
CA ILE A 408 16.04 -1.56 11.03
C ILE A 408 17.20 -0.71 10.47
N ARG A 409 18.40 -1.29 10.26
CA ARG A 409 19.53 -0.61 9.62
C ARG A 409 19.37 -0.55 8.10
N GLU A 410 18.97 -1.66 7.47
CA GLU A 410 18.98 -1.78 6.01
C GLU A 410 17.84 -1.04 5.34
N VAL A 411 16.68 -0.90 6.00
CA VAL A 411 15.60 -0.05 5.47
C VAL A 411 16.06 1.41 5.32
N GLU A 412 16.85 1.93 6.26
CA GLU A 412 17.42 3.29 6.17
C GLU A 412 18.45 3.39 5.03
N ASN A 413 19.23 2.34 4.80
CA ASN A 413 20.19 2.26 3.71
C ASN A 413 19.47 2.27 2.35
N SER A 414 18.44 1.43 2.19
CA SER A 414 17.59 1.40 1.01
C SER A 414 16.87 2.71 0.74
N LEU A 415 16.22 3.32 1.75
CA LEU A 415 15.53 4.62 1.59
C LEU A 415 16.49 5.71 1.09
N ARG A 416 17.73 5.76 1.58
CA ARG A 416 18.76 6.70 1.09
C ARG A 416 19.18 6.41 -0.36
N ARG A 417 19.43 5.14 -0.73
CA ARG A 417 19.82 4.79 -2.11
C ARG A 417 18.68 5.06 -3.10
N LEU A 418 17.45 4.71 -2.71
CA LEU A 418 16.22 4.97 -3.47
C LEU A 418 15.78 6.44 -3.47
N SER A 419 16.40 7.30 -2.65
CA SER A 419 16.08 8.74 -2.53
C SER A 419 14.59 9.01 -2.28
N THR A 420 14.00 8.27 -1.33
CA THR A 420 12.56 8.32 -1.00
C THR A 420 12.35 8.08 0.50
N ASP A 421 11.28 8.66 1.06
CA ASP A 421 10.93 8.50 2.48
C ASP A 421 10.09 7.23 2.75
N TRP A 422 9.64 6.52 1.71
CA TRP A 422 8.89 5.27 1.87
C TRP A 422 9.15 4.23 0.77
N ILE A 423 9.01 2.97 1.15
CA ILE A 423 8.95 1.79 0.26
C ILE A 423 7.50 1.28 0.26
N ASP A 424 6.97 0.86 -0.88
CA ASP A 424 5.60 0.35 -0.92
C ASP A 424 5.55 -1.12 -0.51
N LEU A 425 6.45 -1.97 -1.02
CA LEU A 425 6.54 -3.38 -0.64
C LEU A 425 7.97 -3.73 -0.19
N TYR A 426 8.16 -4.00 1.10
CA TYR A 426 9.46 -4.42 1.65
C TYR A 426 9.45 -5.91 1.96
N GLN A 427 10.37 -6.66 1.34
CA GLN A 427 10.28 -8.12 1.25
C GLN A 427 11.44 -8.81 1.97
N VAL A 428 11.11 -9.84 2.75
CA VAL A 428 12.11 -10.80 3.27
C VAL A 428 12.63 -11.61 2.08
N HIS A 429 13.88 -11.40 1.68
CA HIS A 429 14.37 -11.94 0.40
C HIS A 429 14.53 -13.47 0.43
N ARG A 430 14.79 -14.10 1.58
CA ARG A 430 14.83 -15.57 1.77
C ARG A 430 14.45 -15.97 3.21
N PRO A 431 13.97 -17.21 3.42
CA PRO A 431 13.84 -17.78 4.77
C PRO A 431 15.19 -17.81 5.50
N GLU A 432 15.16 -17.63 6.83
CA GLU A 432 16.33 -17.79 7.70
C GLU A 432 15.90 -18.64 8.91
N PRO A 433 16.19 -19.95 8.93
CA PRO A 433 15.70 -20.87 9.95
C PRO A 433 16.19 -20.59 11.38
N ASP A 434 17.32 -19.89 11.51
CA ASP A 434 17.95 -19.58 12.81
C ASP A 434 17.38 -18.31 13.47
N THR A 435 16.50 -17.57 12.78
CA THR A 435 15.83 -16.35 13.28
C THR A 435 14.33 -16.59 13.45
N ASP A 436 13.78 -16.34 14.64
CA ASP A 436 12.33 -16.42 14.90
C ASP A 436 11.58 -15.44 13.98
N PHE A 437 10.58 -15.96 13.26
CA PHE A 437 9.83 -15.16 12.29
C PHE A 437 8.96 -14.08 12.97
N ASP A 438 8.62 -14.20 14.27
CA ASP A 438 7.99 -13.12 15.04
C ASP A 438 8.95 -11.96 15.33
N GLU A 439 10.27 -12.19 15.41
CA GLU A 439 11.25 -11.09 15.48
C GLU A 439 11.25 -10.32 14.15
N THR A 440 11.29 -11.06 13.03
CA THR A 440 11.27 -10.50 11.66
C THR A 440 10.00 -9.68 11.43
N LEU A 441 8.82 -10.29 11.62
CA LEU A 441 7.52 -9.61 11.48
C LEU A 441 7.34 -8.49 12.51
N GLY A 442 7.87 -8.65 13.73
CA GLY A 442 7.90 -7.62 14.74
C GLY A 442 8.81 -6.43 14.39
N ALA A 443 9.86 -6.60 13.59
CA ALA A 443 10.66 -5.50 13.04
C ALA A 443 9.87 -4.76 11.95
N LEU A 444 9.34 -5.51 10.98
CA LEU A 444 8.61 -4.99 9.82
C LEU A 444 7.31 -4.27 10.23
N THR A 445 6.58 -4.78 11.22
CA THR A 445 5.37 -4.13 11.78
C THR A 445 5.69 -2.74 12.32
N HIS A 446 6.83 -2.54 12.99
CA HIS A 446 7.20 -1.20 13.45
C HIS A 446 7.58 -0.27 12.29
N LEU A 447 8.13 -0.79 11.19
CA LEU A 447 8.43 0.01 9.99
C LEU A 447 7.16 0.46 9.26
N VAL A 448 6.11 -0.36 9.27
CA VAL A 448 4.76 0.02 8.82
C VAL A 448 4.21 1.13 9.71
N GLN A 449 4.27 0.96 11.04
CA GLN A 449 3.81 1.97 12.02
C GLN A 449 4.61 3.29 11.95
N GLN A 450 5.89 3.23 11.58
CA GLN A 450 6.73 4.41 11.33
C GLN A 450 6.45 5.07 9.97
N GLY A 451 5.64 4.46 9.10
CA GLY A 451 5.36 4.97 7.76
C GLY A 451 6.53 4.85 6.78
N LYS A 452 7.56 4.05 7.08
CA LYS A 452 8.72 3.82 6.19
C LYS A 452 8.45 2.75 5.14
N ILE A 453 7.59 1.79 5.45
CA ILE A 453 7.10 0.79 4.49
C ILE A 453 5.56 0.81 4.48
N ARG A 454 4.91 0.41 3.38
CA ARG A 454 3.43 0.27 3.31
C ARG A 454 2.99 -1.18 3.51
N TYR A 455 3.68 -2.11 2.88
CA TYR A 455 3.32 -3.53 2.82
C TYR A 455 4.53 -4.44 3.08
N ILE A 456 4.26 -5.62 3.62
CA ILE A 456 5.24 -6.67 3.91
C ILE A 456 5.09 -7.79 2.87
N GLY A 457 6.20 -8.24 2.30
CA GLY A 457 6.26 -9.45 1.49
C GLY A 457 7.33 -10.45 1.95
N THR A 458 7.26 -11.65 1.38
CA THR A 458 8.27 -12.71 1.50
C THR A 458 8.71 -13.17 0.11
N SER A 459 9.85 -13.83 0.00
CA SER A 459 10.32 -14.37 -1.28
C SER A 459 10.94 -15.75 -1.14
N THR A 460 10.40 -16.69 -1.92
CA THR A 460 10.82 -18.09 -1.96
C THR A 460 10.65 -18.77 -0.59
N PHE A 461 9.56 -18.46 0.11
CA PHE A 461 9.18 -19.13 1.35
C PHE A 461 8.47 -20.46 1.08
N GLU A 462 8.70 -21.44 1.95
CA GLU A 462 7.97 -22.71 1.91
C GLU A 462 6.50 -22.50 2.34
N PRO A 463 5.54 -23.31 1.82
CA PRO A 463 4.12 -23.17 2.13
C PRO A 463 3.80 -23.13 3.64
N SER A 464 4.51 -23.94 4.42
CA SER A 464 4.44 -23.98 5.89
C SER A 464 4.82 -22.64 6.52
N ALA A 465 5.94 -22.04 6.12
CA ALA A 465 6.42 -20.75 6.62
C ALA A 465 5.49 -19.58 6.22
N ILE A 466 4.87 -19.65 5.03
CA ILE A 466 3.85 -18.68 4.61
C ILE A 466 2.62 -18.76 5.53
N VAL A 467 2.13 -19.97 5.82
CA VAL A 467 1.02 -20.20 6.76
C VAL A 467 1.36 -19.72 8.17
N GLU A 468 2.56 -20.06 8.66
CA GLU A 468 3.06 -19.65 9.97
C GLU A 468 3.12 -18.12 10.10
N GLY A 469 3.60 -17.41 9.07
CA GLY A 469 3.61 -15.94 9.06
C GLY A 469 2.23 -15.31 9.25
N GLN A 470 1.19 -15.87 8.63
CA GLN A 470 -0.19 -15.42 8.81
C GLN A 470 -0.68 -15.67 10.25
N TRP A 471 -0.34 -16.83 10.82
CA TRP A 471 -0.71 -17.22 12.18
C TRP A 471 0.01 -16.40 13.25
N ILE A 472 1.30 -16.08 13.03
CA ILE A 472 2.06 -15.17 13.89
C ILE A 472 1.40 -13.78 13.87
N ALA A 473 1.08 -13.25 12.69
CA ALA A 473 0.44 -11.95 12.56
C ALA A 473 -0.91 -11.88 13.29
N GLU A 474 -1.78 -12.87 13.08
CA GLU A 474 -3.07 -12.96 13.77
C GLU A 474 -2.93 -13.10 15.30
N ARG A 475 -2.07 -14.01 15.78
CA ARG A 475 -1.96 -14.34 17.22
C ARG A 475 -1.17 -13.33 18.04
N ARG A 476 -0.19 -12.66 17.42
CA ARG A 476 0.70 -11.69 18.09
C ARG A 476 0.34 -10.23 17.79
N GLY A 477 -0.63 -9.98 16.92
CA GLY A 477 -1.00 -8.64 16.48
C GLY A 477 0.10 -7.96 15.66
N ARG A 478 0.77 -8.71 14.77
CA ARG A 478 1.71 -8.15 13.79
C ARG A 478 0.97 -7.72 12.54
N GLU A 479 1.60 -6.88 11.74
CA GLU A 479 1.14 -6.63 10.38
C GLU A 479 1.29 -7.90 9.53
N ARG A 480 0.36 -8.13 8.61
CA ARG A 480 0.35 -9.36 7.79
C ARG A 480 1.33 -9.26 6.63
N VAL A 481 1.93 -10.39 6.27
CA VAL A 481 2.52 -10.58 4.96
C VAL A 481 1.40 -10.55 3.93
N VAL A 482 1.51 -9.71 2.89
CA VAL A 482 0.48 -9.55 1.85
C VAL A 482 0.94 -9.98 0.46
N ALA A 483 2.22 -10.31 0.29
CA ALA A 483 2.76 -10.77 -0.99
C ALA A 483 3.83 -11.84 -0.82
N GLU A 484 3.92 -12.75 -1.79
CA GLU A 484 4.97 -13.76 -1.93
C GLU A 484 5.64 -13.61 -3.30
N GLN A 485 6.97 -13.70 -3.36
CA GLN A 485 7.77 -13.58 -4.58
C GLN A 485 8.53 -14.90 -4.87
N PRO A 486 7.89 -15.90 -5.50
CA PRO A 486 8.46 -17.22 -5.80
C PRO A 486 8.94 -17.34 -7.28
N PRO A 487 9.77 -18.34 -7.62
CA PRO A 487 10.10 -18.63 -9.01
C PRO A 487 8.92 -19.33 -9.70
N TYR A 488 8.55 -18.87 -10.89
CA TYR A 488 7.53 -19.53 -11.71
C TYR A 488 7.79 -19.28 -13.20
N SER A 489 7.82 -20.34 -13.99
CA SER A 489 7.96 -20.29 -15.46
C SER A 489 7.49 -21.60 -16.09
N LEU A 490 7.43 -21.65 -17.41
CA LEU A 490 7.16 -22.90 -18.17
C LEU A 490 8.10 -24.07 -17.78
N LEU A 491 9.32 -23.81 -17.28
CA LEU A 491 10.30 -24.84 -16.90
C LEU A 491 10.40 -25.05 -15.37
N THR A 492 9.65 -24.29 -14.57
CA THR A 492 9.75 -24.24 -13.11
C THR A 492 8.36 -23.99 -12.52
N ARG A 493 7.60 -25.08 -12.35
CA ARG A 493 6.18 -25.09 -11.99
C ARG A 493 5.90 -25.63 -10.58
N GLY A 494 6.92 -26.02 -9.82
CA GLY A 494 6.77 -26.70 -8.53
C GLY A 494 5.91 -25.96 -7.50
N ILE A 495 5.82 -24.63 -7.59
CA ILE A 495 5.03 -23.78 -6.69
C ILE A 495 3.52 -23.94 -6.87
N GLU A 496 3.05 -24.49 -7.99
CA GLU A 496 1.64 -24.81 -8.26
C GLU A 496 1.07 -25.81 -7.23
N ARG A 497 1.93 -26.67 -6.65
CA ARG A 497 1.51 -27.74 -5.73
C ARG A 497 0.86 -27.20 -4.46
N GLU A 498 1.45 -26.15 -3.87
CA GLU A 498 1.06 -25.67 -2.54
C GLU A 498 1.20 -24.16 -2.35
N VAL A 499 2.26 -23.51 -2.86
CA VAL A 499 2.48 -22.07 -2.68
C VAL A 499 1.36 -21.25 -3.33
N LEU A 500 0.97 -21.56 -4.59
CA LEU A 500 -0.10 -20.83 -5.27
C LEU A 500 -1.49 -21.08 -4.62
N PRO A 501 -1.88 -22.31 -4.25
CA PRO A 501 -3.07 -22.57 -3.41
C PRO A 501 -3.06 -21.83 -2.06
N VAL A 502 -1.92 -21.80 -1.35
CA VAL A 502 -1.78 -21.07 -0.08
C VAL A 502 -1.92 -19.57 -0.30
N ALA A 503 -1.29 -19.01 -1.34
CA ALA A 503 -1.41 -17.60 -1.69
C ALA A 503 -2.87 -17.22 -1.98
N GLN A 504 -3.62 -18.03 -2.73
CA GLN A 504 -5.06 -17.81 -2.95
C GLN A 504 -5.86 -17.91 -1.65
N ARG A 505 -5.60 -18.91 -0.80
CA ARG A 505 -6.31 -19.13 0.47
C ARG A 505 -6.20 -17.94 1.42
N TYR A 506 -5.01 -17.33 1.54
CA TYR A 506 -4.82 -16.15 2.40
C TYR A 506 -5.02 -14.82 1.64
N GLY A 507 -5.10 -14.87 0.30
CA GLY A 507 -5.27 -13.71 -0.56
C GLY A 507 -4.02 -12.85 -0.66
N LEU A 508 -2.87 -13.50 -0.80
CA LEU A 508 -1.57 -12.87 -1.05
C LEU A 508 -1.46 -12.47 -2.52
N GLY A 509 -0.76 -11.37 -2.79
CA GLY A 509 -0.30 -11.06 -4.14
C GLY A 509 0.91 -11.93 -4.49
N VAL A 510 0.96 -12.49 -5.69
CA VAL A 510 2.12 -13.29 -6.13
C VAL A 510 2.86 -12.58 -7.25
N LEU A 511 4.16 -12.36 -7.03
CA LEU A 511 5.08 -11.81 -8.01
C LEU A 511 6.03 -12.90 -8.48
N SER A 512 5.85 -13.46 -9.69
CA SER A 512 6.76 -14.51 -10.16
C SER A 512 8.09 -13.92 -10.63
N TRP A 513 9.20 -14.35 -10.04
CA TRP A 513 10.53 -14.02 -10.55
C TRP A 513 11.05 -15.06 -11.54
N SER A 514 11.90 -14.60 -12.47
CA SER A 514 12.45 -15.42 -13.56
C SER A 514 11.39 -16.15 -14.43
N PRO A 515 10.35 -15.48 -14.94
CA PRO A 515 9.37 -16.08 -15.84
C PRO A 515 9.97 -16.57 -17.17
N LEU A 516 11.12 -16.02 -17.57
CA LEU A 516 11.89 -16.48 -18.74
C LEU A 516 12.95 -17.55 -18.40
N ALA A 517 12.86 -18.19 -17.23
CA ALA A 517 13.77 -19.24 -16.74
C ALA A 517 15.26 -18.86 -16.92
N GLY A 518 15.68 -17.71 -16.39
CA GLY A 518 17.06 -17.22 -16.49
C GLY A 518 17.56 -16.90 -17.90
N GLY A 519 16.69 -16.94 -18.92
CA GLY A 519 17.02 -16.73 -20.34
C GLY A 519 16.82 -17.98 -21.21
N TRP A 520 16.56 -19.16 -20.61
CA TRP A 520 16.24 -20.39 -21.35
C TRP A 520 15.04 -20.19 -22.30
N LEU A 521 14.01 -19.45 -21.86
CA LEU A 521 12.81 -19.16 -22.64
C LEU A 521 12.94 -17.90 -23.53
N SER A 522 14.17 -17.51 -23.91
CA SER A 522 14.40 -16.38 -24.85
C SER A 522 14.24 -16.76 -26.34
N GLY A 523 13.90 -18.01 -26.65
CA GLY A 523 13.80 -18.54 -28.02
C GLY A 523 15.14 -18.85 -28.70
N ARG A 524 16.27 -18.50 -28.06
CA ARG A 524 17.63 -18.68 -28.58
C ARG A 524 18.27 -20.03 -28.23
N TYR A 525 17.78 -20.72 -27.20
CA TYR A 525 18.19 -22.09 -26.90
C TYR A 525 17.39 -23.04 -27.79
N ARG A 526 18.07 -23.73 -28.71
CA ARG A 526 17.46 -24.62 -29.72
C ARG A 526 18.27 -25.90 -29.86
N LYS A 527 17.60 -27.01 -30.15
CA LYS A 527 18.27 -28.31 -30.31
C LYS A 527 19.10 -28.34 -31.59
N GLY A 528 20.34 -28.83 -31.51
CA GLY A 528 21.26 -28.92 -32.66
C GLY A 528 21.84 -27.59 -33.15
N ALA A 529 21.51 -26.46 -32.52
CA ALA A 529 22.12 -25.16 -32.78
C ALA A 529 23.29 -24.86 -31.83
N GLU A 530 24.11 -23.87 -32.18
CA GLU A 530 25.05 -23.26 -31.24
C GLU A 530 24.28 -22.53 -30.12
N GLN A 531 24.64 -22.79 -28.86
CA GLN A 531 23.91 -22.22 -27.72
C GLN A 531 24.39 -20.79 -27.42
N PRO A 532 23.49 -19.87 -27.03
CA PRO A 532 23.81 -18.46 -26.93
C PRO A 532 24.77 -18.15 -25.77
N ALA A 533 25.95 -17.59 -26.10
CA ALA A 533 26.84 -16.99 -25.11
C ALA A 533 26.14 -15.86 -24.33
N SER A 534 26.40 -15.77 -23.02
CA SER A 534 25.95 -14.65 -22.21
C SER A 534 26.72 -14.55 -20.89
N SER A 535 26.89 -13.33 -20.39
CA SER A 535 27.50 -13.07 -19.08
C SER A 535 26.73 -13.66 -17.89
N ARG A 536 25.52 -14.19 -18.08
CA ARG A 536 24.81 -14.99 -17.07
C ARG A 536 25.20 -16.48 -17.17
N ALA A 537 25.32 -17.01 -18.39
CA ALA A 537 25.79 -18.37 -18.62
C ALA A 537 27.25 -18.54 -18.17
N GLU A 538 28.13 -17.59 -18.47
CA GLU A 538 29.53 -17.58 -18.02
C GLU A 538 29.64 -17.62 -16.48
N ARG A 539 28.96 -16.70 -15.78
CA ARG A 539 28.99 -16.62 -14.30
C ARG A 539 28.29 -17.78 -13.58
N GLN A 540 27.45 -18.55 -14.29
CA GLN A 540 26.67 -19.65 -13.71
C GLN A 540 26.69 -20.86 -14.64
N ALA A 541 27.88 -21.25 -15.13
CA ALA A 541 28.05 -22.30 -16.15
C ALA A 541 27.23 -23.57 -15.84
N ALA A 542 27.26 -24.04 -14.59
CA ALA A 542 26.49 -25.20 -14.13
C ALA A 542 24.94 -25.11 -14.29
N ARG A 543 24.35 -23.93 -14.51
CA ARG A 543 22.91 -23.75 -14.83
C ARG A 543 22.58 -23.78 -16.34
N PHE A 544 23.60 -23.76 -17.19
CA PHE A 544 23.49 -23.65 -18.65
C PHE A 544 24.30 -24.72 -19.41
N ASP A 545 25.17 -25.47 -18.72
CA ASP A 545 25.86 -26.64 -19.26
C ASP A 545 24.84 -27.71 -19.69
N ILE A 546 24.63 -27.81 -21.00
CA ILE A 546 23.67 -28.74 -21.63
C ILE A 546 24.08 -30.22 -21.52
N ALA A 547 25.32 -30.53 -21.10
CA ALA A 547 25.73 -31.91 -20.84
C ALA A 547 25.13 -32.46 -19.53
N ALA A 548 24.74 -31.58 -18.60
CA ALA A 548 24.06 -32.00 -17.37
C ALA A 548 22.59 -32.44 -17.67
N PRO A 549 22.13 -33.61 -17.20
CA PRO A 549 20.80 -34.15 -17.55
C PRO A 549 19.61 -33.20 -17.32
N GLU A 550 19.60 -32.46 -16.19
CA GLU A 550 18.55 -31.45 -15.92
C GLU A 550 18.54 -30.31 -16.96
N ASN A 551 19.71 -29.90 -17.46
CA ASN A 551 19.83 -28.84 -18.45
C ASN A 551 19.57 -29.35 -19.88
N ALA A 552 19.91 -30.61 -20.18
CA ALA A 552 19.49 -31.28 -21.41
C ALA A 552 17.95 -31.34 -21.49
N ALA A 553 17.27 -31.74 -20.41
CA ALA A 553 15.81 -31.72 -20.33
C ALA A 553 15.23 -30.30 -20.52
N LYS A 554 15.87 -29.26 -19.95
CA LYS A 554 15.48 -27.86 -20.21
C LYS A 554 15.67 -27.45 -21.67
N LEU A 555 16.71 -27.93 -22.36
CA LEU A 555 16.93 -27.65 -23.78
C LEU A 555 15.83 -28.28 -24.65
N GLU A 556 15.51 -29.56 -24.43
CA GLU A 556 14.43 -30.26 -25.14
C GLU A 556 13.08 -29.56 -24.94
N ALA A 557 12.76 -29.21 -23.68
CA ALA A 557 11.52 -28.49 -23.35
C ALA A 557 11.48 -27.08 -23.95
N ALA A 558 12.57 -26.29 -23.85
CA ALA A 558 12.62 -24.96 -24.43
C ALA A 558 12.47 -24.98 -25.97
N ASP A 559 13.10 -25.95 -26.63
CA ASP A 559 13.02 -26.16 -28.08
C ASP A 559 11.61 -26.59 -28.54
N ALA A 560 10.94 -27.46 -27.77
CA ALA A 560 9.55 -27.86 -28.01
C ALA A 560 8.55 -26.71 -27.76
N LEU A 561 8.71 -25.97 -26.66
CA LEU A 561 7.89 -24.78 -26.35
C LEU A 561 8.09 -23.67 -27.40
N ALA A 562 9.29 -23.55 -27.98
CA ALA A 562 9.56 -22.58 -29.03
C ALA A 562 8.82 -22.90 -30.33
N ARG A 563 8.75 -24.18 -30.73
CA ARG A 563 7.88 -24.62 -31.84
C ARG A 563 6.41 -24.35 -31.55
N LEU A 564 5.93 -24.65 -30.34
CA LEU A 564 4.56 -24.37 -29.93
C LEU A 564 4.23 -22.86 -29.97
N ALA A 565 5.19 -22.00 -29.62
CA ALA A 565 5.04 -20.55 -29.76
C ALA A 565 4.89 -20.13 -31.23
N GLU A 566 5.73 -20.67 -32.12
CA GLU A 566 5.66 -20.46 -33.57
C GLU A 566 4.32 -20.92 -34.17
N GLU A 567 3.84 -22.10 -33.78
CA GLU A 567 2.51 -22.65 -34.14
C GLU A 567 1.37 -21.74 -33.65
N ALA A 568 1.49 -21.19 -32.44
CA ALA A 568 0.53 -20.25 -31.85
C ALA A 568 0.66 -18.80 -32.36
N GLY A 569 1.62 -18.50 -33.26
CA GLY A 569 1.82 -17.18 -33.83
C GLY A 569 2.39 -16.12 -32.86
N VAL A 570 3.07 -16.55 -31.79
CA VAL A 570 3.68 -15.67 -30.77
C VAL A 570 5.17 -15.99 -30.58
N THR A 571 5.94 -15.06 -30.01
CA THR A 571 7.33 -15.37 -29.61
C THR A 571 7.36 -16.24 -28.35
N LEU A 572 8.42 -17.01 -28.12
CA LEU A 572 8.56 -17.79 -26.86
C LEU A 572 8.58 -16.89 -25.61
N VAL A 573 9.12 -15.68 -25.71
CA VAL A 573 9.10 -14.67 -24.64
C VAL A 573 7.67 -14.29 -24.28
N GLN A 574 6.84 -14.02 -25.30
CA GLN A 574 5.42 -13.74 -25.14
C GLN A 574 4.64 -14.94 -24.59
N LEU A 575 4.89 -16.15 -25.11
CA LEU A 575 4.26 -17.38 -24.61
C LEU A 575 4.55 -17.61 -23.12
N ALA A 576 5.82 -17.47 -22.71
CA ALA A 576 6.25 -17.66 -21.34
C ALA A 576 5.66 -16.65 -20.36
N LEU A 577 5.61 -15.37 -20.74
CA LEU A 577 5.01 -14.32 -19.91
C LEU A 577 3.47 -14.44 -19.86
N ALA A 578 2.82 -14.73 -20.99
CA ALA A 578 1.38 -14.94 -21.02
C ALA A 578 0.96 -16.13 -20.15
N PHE A 579 1.64 -17.29 -20.29
CA PHE A 579 1.39 -18.48 -19.46
C PHE A 579 1.45 -18.18 -17.95
N VAL A 580 2.48 -17.45 -17.52
CA VAL A 580 2.62 -17.02 -16.12
C VAL A 580 1.45 -16.15 -15.67
N LEU A 581 0.94 -15.27 -16.54
CA LEU A 581 -0.14 -14.32 -16.23
C LEU A 581 -1.56 -14.88 -16.35
N GLU A 582 -1.74 -16.02 -17.02
CA GLU A 582 -3.01 -16.78 -17.04
C GLU A 582 -3.31 -17.46 -15.70
N HIS A 583 -2.29 -17.82 -14.91
CA HIS A 583 -2.52 -18.50 -13.64
C HIS A 583 -3.20 -17.55 -12.62
N PRO A 584 -4.40 -17.87 -12.09
CA PRO A 584 -5.24 -16.92 -11.35
C PRO A 584 -4.68 -16.48 -9.99
N ALA A 585 -3.68 -17.18 -9.45
CA ALA A 585 -2.94 -16.74 -8.27
C ALA A 585 -1.86 -15.68 -8.57
N ILE A 586 -1.42 -15.53 -9.82
CA ILE A 586 -0.32 -14.63 -10.18
C ILE A 586 -0.84 -13.20 -10.33
N THR A 587 -0.31 -12.30 -9.50
CA THR A 587 -0.61 -10.87 -9.58
C THR A 587 0.24 -10.19 -10.64
N SER A 588 1.54 -10.50 -10.70
CA SER A 588 2.47 -9.84 -11.61
C SER A 588 3.64 -10.74 -12.00
N ALA A 589 4.14 -10.58 -13.22
CA ALA A 589 5.35 -11.25 -13.70
C ALA A 589 6.53 -10.28 -13.70
N ILE A 590 7.62 -10.62 -12.99
CA ILE A 590 8.81 -9.77 -12.91
C ILE A 590 9.66 -9.97 -14.18
N ILE A 591 9.56 -9.02 -15.10
CA ILE A 591 10.40 -8.94 -16.31
C ILE A 591 11.76 -8.35 -15.94
N GLY A 592 12.84 -8.84 -16.56
CA GLY A 592 14.22 -8.48 -16.17
C GLY A 592 15.11 -8.07 -17.35
N PRO A 593 14.72 -7.07 -18.17
CA PRO A 593 15.54 -6.61 -19.29
C PRO A 593 16.84 -5.96 -18.82
N ARG A 594 17.92 -6.15 -19.58
CA ARG A 594 19.17 -5.39 -19.43
C ARG A 594 19.42 -4.37 -20.55
N THR A 595 18.68 -4.48 -21.65
CA THR A 595 18.75 -3.57 -22.81
C THR A 595 17.33 -3.17 -23.23
N PHE A 596 17.22 -2.13 -24.06
CA PHE A 596 15.94 -1.61 -24.53
C PHE A 596 15.17 -2.65 -25.37
N GLU A 597 15.84 -3.41 -26.24
CA GLU A 597 15.24 -4.44 -27.10
C GLU A 597 14.69 -5.61 -26.27
N GLN A 598 15.33 -5.90 -25.14
CA GLN A 598 14.80 -6.89 -24.20
C GLN A 598 13.52 -6.40 -23.53
N LEU A 599 13.40 -5.11 -23.20
CA LEU A 599 12.15 -4.55 -22.67
C LEU A 599 11.04 -4.63 -23.73
N GLU A 600 11.31 -4.15 -24.94
CA GLU A 600 10.36 -4.17 -26.06
C GLU A 600 9.82 -5.59 -26.36
N SER A 601 10.68 -6.62 -26.36
CA SER A 601 10.24 -8.01 -26.59
C SER A 601 9.39 -8.61 -25.47
N GLN A 602 9.34 -7.98 -24.30
CA GLN A 602 8.56 -8.42 -23.14
C GLN A 602 7.26 -7.60 -22.95
N LEU A 603 7.21 -6.37 -23.46
CA LEU A 603 6.01 -5.52 -23.40
C LEU A 603 4.87 -6.07 -24.26
N GLY A 604 3.63 -5.89 -23.78
CA GLY A 604 2.42 -6.36 -24.46
C GLY A 604 2.12 -7.85 -24.30
N ALA A 605 3.01 -8.65 -23.70
CA ALA A 605 2.75 -10.06 -23.41
C ALA A 605 1.57 -10.25 -22.41
N ASP A 606 1.31 -9.26 -21.58
CA ASP A 606 0.17 -9.13 -20.67
C ASP A 606 -1.19 -8.98 -21.38
N LYS A 607 -1.19 -8.59 -22.66
CA LYS A 607 -2.37 -8.45 -23.52
C LYS A 607 -2.69 -9.73 -24.29
N ILE A 608 -1.79 -10.71 -24.28
CA ILE A 608 -1.98 -12.01 -24.94
C ILE A 608 -2.85 -12.90 -24.04
N ARG A 609 -3.72 -13.69 -24.66
CA ARG A 609 -4.45 -14.78 -24.00
C ARG A 609 -4.16 -16.08 -24.72
N LEU A 610 -3.86 -17.13 -23.96
CA LEU A 610 -3.54 -18.44 -24.53
C LEU A 610 -4.82 -19.26 -24.69
N SER A 611 -4.92 -19.99 -25.81
CA SER A 611 -6.02 -20.95 -25.98
C SER A 611 -5.83 -22.14 -25.04
N ARG A 612 -6.93 -22.85 -24.76
CA ARG A 612 -6.88 -24.09 -23.97
C ARG A 612 -5.94 -25.10 -24.60
N ASP A 613 -6.06 -25.32 -25.90
CA ASP A 613 -5.21 -26.23 -26.67
C ASP A 613 -3.70 -25.92 -26.51
N VAL A 614 -3.32 -24.63 -26.46
CA VAL A 614 -1.91 -24.24 -26.23
C VAL A 614 -1.48 -24.49 -24.78
N LEU A 615 -2.37 -24.26 -23.80
CA LEU A 615 -2.10 -24.55 -22.39
C LEU A 615 -1.99 -26.07 -22.14
N ASP A 616 -2.88 -26.87 -22.73
CA ASP A 616 -2.85 -28.33 -22.65
C ASP A 616 -1.56 -28.88 -23.29
N ARG A 617 -1.13 -28.32 -24.43
CA ARG A 617 0.16 -28.62 -25.07
C ARG A 617 1.38 -28.18 -24.25
N ILE A 618 1.28 -27.11 -23.47
CA ILE A 618 2.32 -26.72 -22.50
C ILE A 618 2.42 -27.78 -21.38
N ASP A 619 1.28 -28.22 -20.83
CA ASP A 619 1.21 -29.24 -19.79
C ASP A 619 1.75 -30.61 -20.27
N GLU A 620 1.57 -30.95 -21.55
CA GLU A 620 2.20 -32.13 -22.17
C GLU A 620 3.74 -32.05 -22.25
N ILE A 621 4.30 -30.85 -22.49
CA ILE A 621 5.77 -30.66 -22.60
C ILE A 621 6.42 -30.56 -21.22
N VAL A 622 5.81 -29.83 -20.28
CA VAL A 622 6.28 -29.72 -18.89
C VAL A 622 5.08 -29.89 -17.94
N PRO A 623 4.87 -31.07 -17.34
CA PRO A 623 3.71 -31.34 -16.50
C PRO A 623 3.55 -30.36 -15.32
N PRO A 624 2.31 -30.03 -14.91
CA PRO A 624 2.03 -29.23 -13.74
C PRO A 624 2.78 -29.67 -12.48
N GLY A 625 3.21 -28.71 -11.66
CA GLY A 625 3.99 -28.95 -10.44
C GLY A 625 5.42 -29.44 -10.67
N THR A 626 5.97 -29.37 -11.88
CA THR A 626 7.31 -29.90 -12.21
C THR A 626 8.37 -28.81 -12.28
N ASN A 627 9.54 -29.05 -11.66
CA ASN A 627 10.76 -28.28 -11.88
C ASN A 627 11.73 -29.13 -12.69
N LEU A 628 12.10 -28.71 -13.90
CA LEU A 628 13.05 -29.47 -14.74
C LEU A 628 14.49 -29.47 -14.19
N SER A 629 14.82 -28.47 -13.36
CA SER A 629 16.02 -28.46 -12.54
C SER A 629 15.66 -28.08 -11.11
N SER A 630 16.15 -28.87 -10.16
CA SER A 630 16.04 -28.59 -8.72
C SER A 630 16.64 -27.23 -8.33
N ARG A 631 17.68 -26.79 -9.04
CA ARG A 631 18.42 -25.53 -8.80
C ARG A 631 17.63 -24.27 -9.12
N ASP A 632 16.58 -24.38 -9.93
CA ASP A 632 15.75 -23.26 -10.34
C ASP A 632 14.59 -22.99 -9.35
N ALA A 633 14.40 -23.84 -8.33
CA ALA A 633 13.50 -23.61 -7.19
C ALA A 633 13.92 -22.46 -6.24
N GLY A 634 15.16 -21.98 -6.33
CA GLY A 634 15.61 -20.72 -5.73
C GLY A 634 15.90 -20.71 -4.22
N TYR A 635 15.49 -21.75 -3.48
CA TYR A 635 15.83 -22.03 -2.09
C TYR A 635 15.85 -23.56 -1.89
N THR A 636 16.75 -24.04 -1.01
CA THR A 636 16.80 -25.44 -0.58
C THR A 636 16.85 -25.43 0.95
N PRO A 637 15.85 -26.01 1.65
CA PRO A 637 15.81 -25.99 3.11
C PRO A 637 16.93 -26.83 3.75
N PRO A 638 17.36 -26.50 4.99
CA PRO A 638 18.37 -27.29 5.72
C PRO A 638 18.01 -28.77 5.86
N SER A 639 16.72 -29.10 5.92
CA SER A 639 16.21 -30.48 5.95
C SER A 639 16.65 -31.34 4.75
N LEU A 640 17.13 -30.73 3.66
CA LEU A 640 17.69 -31.44 2.50
C LEU A 640 19.22 -31.36 2.43
N THR A 641 19.82 -30.24 2.88
CA THR A 641 21.28 -30.03 2.80
C THR A 641 22.04 -30.64 3.98
N ASP A 642 21.50 -30.53 5.20
CA ASP A 642 22.06 -31.19 6.38
C ASP A 642 21.67 -32.67 6.42
N SER A 643 22.60 -33.52 6.83
CA SER A 643 22.35 -34.95 7.05
C SER A 643 21.88 -35.25 8.48
N ALA A 644 22.21 -34.40 9.46
CA ALA A 644 21.77 -34.53 10.85
C ALA A 644 20.25 -34.34 10.97
N LEU A 645 19.66 -33.43 10.19
CA LEU A 645 18.20 -33.23 10.12
C LEU A 645 17.43 -34.37 9.41
N ARG A 646 18.12 -35.35 8.82
CA ARG A 646 17.53 -36.49 8.10
C ARG A 646 17.79 -37.85 8.73
N ARG A 647 18.50 -37.90 9.85
CA ARG A 647 18.94 -39.12 10.51
C ARG A 647 18.76 -38.97 12.02
N ARG A 648 18.41 -40.06 12.72
CA ARG A 648 18.52 -40.06 14.18
C ARG A 648 20.01 -40.05 14.55
N PRO A 649 20.40 -39.35 15.63
CA PRO A 649 21.79 -39.35 16.12
C PRO A 649 22.24 -40.74 16.59
#